data_AF-A0A9P4HSG9-F1
#
_entry.id   AF-A0A9P4HSG9-F1
#
_cell.length_a   1.000
_cell.length_b   1.000
_cell.length_c   1.000
_cell.angle_alpha   90.00
_cell.angle_beta   90.00
_cell.angle_gamma   90.00
#
_symmetry.space_group_name_H-M   'P 1'
#
loop_
_entity.id
_entity.type
_entity.pdbx_description
1 polymer ?
#
loop_
_entity_poly.entity_id
_entity_poly.type
_entity_poly.pdbx_seq_one_letter_code
_entity_poly.pdbx_strand_id
1 'polypeptide(L)'
;MTAVATEGIKDLKSAKKKKRKPRKKKKAGAAKVQSDPPRVPISQLFSNGQYPEGQIEEYRDENTFRTTNEEKRHLDRMNNDFLNEYRQGAEVHRQVRQWAQKNIKPGMSLTEIAEGIEDGVRHLTGHQGLEEGDNIKGGMGFPTGLSLNHCAAHYTPNAGNKMILGQDDVMKVDFGVHINGRIVDSAFTVAFEEKYDPLLKAVKEATNTGIKEAGIDVRMSDIGAAIQEVMESYEVELDGKMHPVKCIRNLNGHNINQYQIHGGKSVPIVKGRDQTKMEEGETFAIETFGSTGKGYVHDDMETSHYAKNVDAPKVALRVSSAKTLLNSITKNFGTLPFCRRYLDRLGHDKYLLGLNNLVQSGIVEAYPPLCDVKGSYTAQYEHPAPADVEHEGFFWTYTEEPHRTRRMAIIKAHPEVTKLCGPEPLTKYVVTGVVALQVLCACLLRNTPILSWPFFLTAYIIGATANQNIFLAIHEISHNLAFKSPLANRIFAVFANLPIGIPYSASFRPYHLTHHKSLGVDGLDTDLPTAFEALFLDSVLGKAFFATFQIFFYALRPMFIYQLPISRIHLFNIVVQIAFDIVLVKTAGWHAFAYLIMSSFLAGSLHPCAGHFIAEHYVFEKQTSGSKDPASLAPVPETFSYYGPLNIFTYNVGLHNEHHDFPAVPWTRLPALNKIAHEFYDGLPQHKSWVNVIWQFIWDKEVGMWCRVKRAEGGRKVGAGAASSAAKLNSRQTESKHTFSQSQTSFLVYTSSLSFCSTSSFDSAQASIADPSIFIGSPSLGTSSRKPPPQSQKSEG
;
A
#
# COMPACT_ATOMS: atom_id res chain seq x y z
N MET A 1 -9.97 -17.36 94.81
CA MET A 1 -9.86 -18.77 94.38
C MET A 1 -10.28 -18.82 92.92
N THR A 2 -9.46 -18.93 91.89
CA THR A 2 -8.00 -19.02 91.63
C THR A 2 -7.96 -19.10 90.09
N ALA A 3 -7.19 -18.40 89.26
CA ALA A 3 -6.13 -17.38 89.37
C ALA A 3 -6.05 -16.71 87.95
N VAL A 4 -6.00 -15.38 87.80
CA VAL A 4 -4.80 -14.50 87.68
C VAL A 4 -3.99 -14.80 86.40
N ALA A 5 -4.15 -14.01 85.32
CA ALA A 5 -3.44 -12.76 84.95
C ALA A 5 -2.23 -13.06 84.03
N THR A 6 -1.74 -12.20 83.13
CA THR A 6 -1.47 -10.74 83.17
C THR A 6 -1.29 -10.21 81.73
N GLU A 7 -1.90 -9.08 81.37
CA GLU A 7 -1.28 -7.74 81.15
C GLU A 7 -0.64 -7.54 79.75
N GLY A 8 -0.68 -6.37 79.12
CA GLY A 8 -1.10 -5.05 79.54
C GLY A 8 -0.72 -4.02 78.46
N ILE A 9 -1.56 -3.00 78.32
CA ILE A 9 -1.42 -1.84 77.42
C ILE A 9 -0.44 -0.83 78.04
N LYS A 10 0.44 -0.22 77.22
CA LYS A 10 0.78 1.23 77.19
C LYS A 10 2.02 1.50 76.32
N ASP A 11 1.95 2.41 75.33
CA ASP A 11 2.45 3.78 75.51
C ASP A 11 2.34 4.67 74.25
N LEU A 12 2.08 5.95 74.53
CA LEU A 12 1.98 7.09 73.62
C LEU A 12 3.36 7.56 73.12
N LYS A 13 3.43 8.13 71.90
CA LYS A 13 3.97 9.50 71.64
C LYS A 13 3.97 9.90 70.16
N SER A 14 3.78 11.20 69.97
CA SER A 14 3.87 11.97 68.73
C SER A 14 5.28 12.00 68.13
N ALA A 15 5.38 12.13 66.79
CA ALA A 15 6.09 13.22 66.09
C ALA A 15 6.66 12.86 64.69
N LYS A 16 6.56 13.86 63.80
CA LYS A 16 7.31 14.14 62.56
C LYS A 16 6.87 13.47 61.24
N LYS A 17 6.16 14.27 60.44
CA LYS A 17 6.10 14.21 58.97
C LYS A 17 7.51 14.02 58.38
N LYS A 18 7.83 12.81 57.90
CA LYS A 18 8.96 12.56 56.98
C LYS A 18 8.50 12.79 55.54
N LYS A 19 9.14 13.73 54.85
CA LYS A 19 8.98 14.00 53.41
C LYS A 19 9.05 12.68 52.62
N ARG A 20 8.02 12.36 51.82
CA ARG A 20 8.08 11.29 50.82
C ARG A 20 9.17 11.66 49.81
N LYS A 21 10.23 10.86 49.74
CA LYS A 21 11.21 10.93 48.65
C LYS A 21 10.47 10.75 47.32
N PRO A 22 10.79 11.52 46.27
CA PRO A 22 10.16 11.33 44.97
C PRO A 22 10.50 9.92 44.47
N ARG A 23 9.48 9.16 44.07
CA ARG A 23 9.66 7.91 43.34
C ARG A 23 10.51 8.24 42.11
N LYS A 24 11.69 7.62 41.98
CA LYS A 24 12.46 7.66 40.74
C LYS A 24 11.52 7.24 39.62
N LYS A 25 11.23 8.14 38.67
CA LYS A 25 10.61 7.79 37.39
C LYS A 25 11.48 6.66 36.80
N LYS A 26 10.88 5.49 36.54
CA LYS A 26 11.52 4.49 35.67
C LYS A 26 11.83 5.22 34.38
N LYS A 27 13.10 5.26 33.98
CA LYS A 27 13.48 5.66 32.62
C LYS A 27 12.60 4.84 31.67
N ALA A 28 11.91 5.49 30.73
CA ALA A 28 11.35 4.79 29.59
C ALA A 28 12.51 3.97 28.97
N GLY A 29 12.36 2.66 28.93
CA GLY A 29 13.34 1.80 28.28
C GLY A 29 13.43 2.22 26.82
N ALA A 30 14.63 2.21 26.25
CA ALA A 30 14.81 2.36 24.81
C ALA A 30 13.87 1.39 24.07
N ALA A 31 13.37 1.78 22.89
CA ALA A 31 12.61 0.90 22.02
C ALA A 31 13.37 -0.42 21.86
N LYS A 32 12.74 -1.56 22.18
CA LYS A 32 13.36 -2.87 21.96
C LYS A 32 13.48 -3.05 20.44
N VAL A 33 14.68 -3.32 19.97
CA VAL A 33 14.98 -3.62 18.57
C VAL A 33 15.02 -5.15 18.40
N GLN A 34 14.64 -5.65 17.23
CA GLN A 34 14.77 -7.06 16.90
C GLN A 34 16.25 -7.50 16.84
N SER A 35 16.54 -8.78 17.08
CA SER A 35 17.87 -9.38 16.95
C SER A 35 18.14 -9.94 15.54
N ASP A 36 19.40 -10.26 15.22
CA ASP A 36 19.78 -11.02 14.02
C ASP A 36 20.58 -12.28 14.44
N PRO A 37 20.05 -13.51 14.28
CA PRO A 37 18.74 -13.84 13.71
C PRO A 37 17.58 -13.37 14.61
N PRO A 38 16.34 -13.23 14.07
CA PRO A 38 15.20 -12.70 14.82
C PRO A 38 14.77 -13.67 15.92
N ARG A 39 14.84 -13.22 17.19
CA ARG A 39 14.57 -14.03 18.38
C ARG A 39 13.75 -13.30 19.45
N VAL A 40 13.48 -12.00 19.29
CA VAL A 40 12.65 -11.23 20.21
C VAL A 40 11.18 -11.42 19.84
N PRO A 41 10.31 -11.87 20.77
CA PRO A 41 8.88 -12.01 20.49
C PRO A 41 8.24 -10.69 20.05
N ILE A 42 7.38 -10.75 19.04
CA ILE A 42 6.68 -9.57 18.48
C ILE A 42 5.87 -8.84 19.54
N SER A 43 5.25 -9.57 20.48
CA SER A 43 4.52 -8.99 21.62
C SER A 43 5.40 -8.13 22.54
N GLN A 44 6.72 -8.34 22.56
CA GLN A 44 7.66 -7.50 23.32
C GLN A 44 8.08 -6.24 22.57
N LEU A 45 8.08 -6.28 21.23
CA LEU A 45 8.34 -5.11 20.39
C LEU A 45 7.13 -4.16 20.41
N PHE A 46 5.92 -4.72 20.38
CA PHE A 46 4.64 -3.99 20.42
C PHE A 46 3.95 -4.14 21.79
N SER A 47 4.55 -3.55 22.82
CA SER A 47 4.10 -3.69 24.22
C SER A 47 2.69 -3.15 24.53
N ASN A 48 2.09 -2.38 23.62
CA ASN A 48 0.71 -1.91 23.71
C ASN A 48 -0.31 -2.95 23.22
N GLY A 49 0.15 -4.11 22.72
CA GLY A 49 -0.71 -5.16 22.16
C GLY A 49 -1.42 -4.73 20.87
N GLN A 50 -0.90 -3.74 20.15
CA GLN A 50 -1.42 -3.30 18.86
C GLN A 50 -0.34 -3.51 17.79
N TYR A 51 -0.65 -4.35 16.82
CA TYR A 51 0.29 -4.73 15.77
C TYR A 51 0.03 -3.96 14.47
N PRO A 52 1.05 -3.76 13.62
CA PRO A 52 0.90 -2.99 12.38
C PRO A 52 -0.20 -3.57 11.49
N GLU A 53 -1.07 -2.68 11.00
CA GLU A 53 -1.96 -3.01 9.90
C GLU A 53 -1.10 -3.28 8.66
N GLY A 54 -1.48 -4.23 7.81
CA GLY A 54 -0.93 -4.23 6.45
C GLY A 54 -1.75 -3.30 5.55
N GLN A 55 -1.70 -3.55 4.26
CA GLN A 55 -2.47 -2.81 3.26
C GLN A 55 -4.00 -2.95 3.36
N ILE A 56 -4.69 -1.83 3.15
CA ILE A 56 -6.15 -1.77 3.14
C ILE A 56 -6.60 -1.26 1.78
N GLU A 57 -7.23 -2.13 1.01
CA GLU A 57 -7.80 -1.80 -0.30
C GLU A 57 -9.30 -1.48 -0.24
N GLU A 58 -9.77 -0.63 -1.15
CA GLU A 58 -11.20 -0.44 -1.35
C GLU A 58 -11.74 -1.43 -2.40
N TYR A 59 -12.92 -2.00 -2.15
CA TYR A 59 -13.59 -2.84 -3.13
C TYR A 59 -13.88 -2.12 -4.45
N ARG A 60 -13.80 -2.86 -5.55
CA ARG A 60 -14.15 -2.41 -6.89
C ARG A 60 -15.68 -2.24 -7.04
N ASP A 61 -16.10 -1.17 -7.73
CA ASP A 61 -17.50 -0.81 -8.03
C ASP A 61 -18.44 -0.61 -6.81
N GLU A 62 -19.76 -0.46 -7.03
CA GLU A 62 -20.84 0.14 -6.19
C GLU A 62 -21.05 -0.38 -4.74
N ASN A 63 -20.01 -0.80 -4.03
CA ASN A 63 -20.01 -1.24 -2.63
C ASN A 63 -19.58 -0.15 -1.64
N THR A 64 -19.42 1.11 -2.07
CA THR A 64 -19.07 2.24 -1.19
C THR A 64 -20.06 2.47 -0.05
N PHE A 65 -21.32 2.00 -0.20
CA PHE A 65 -22.31 2.02 0.87
C PHE A 65 -21.87 1.21 2.09
N ARG A 66 -21.07 0.16 1.90
CA ARG A 66 -20.55 -0.72 2.97
C ARG A 66 -19.53 0.01 3.83
N THR A 67 -18.65 0.79 3.20
CA THR A 67 -17.72 1.69 3.90
C THR A 67 -18.47 2.75 4.72
N THR A 68 -19.75 3.02 4.41
CA THR A 68 -20.61 4.02 5.09
C THR A 68 -21.60 3.45 6.11
N ASN A 69 -21.85 2.15 6.14
CA ASN A 69 -22.91 1.54 6.97
C ASN A 69 -22.47 1.43 8.44
N GLU A 70 -23.19 2.10 9.34
CA GLU A 70 -22.92 2.15 10.78
C GLU A 70 -22.98 0.77 11.47
N GLU A 71 -23.90 -0.09 11.04
CA GLU A 71 -24.08 -1.45 11.55
C GLU A 71 -22.85 -2.31 11.23
N LYS A 72 -22.31 -2.20 10.01
CA LYS A 72 -21.09 -2.91 9.60
C LYS A 72 -19.86 -2.46 10.39
N ARG A 73 -19.72 -1.16 10.64
CA ARG A 73 -18.62 -0.63 11.48
C ARG A 73 -18.76 -0.99 12.95
N HIS A 74 -19.98 -1.26 13.44
CA HIS A 74 -20.17 -1.81 14.78
C HIS A 74 -19.65 -3.25 14.84
N LEU A 75 -19.99 -4.08 13.85
CA LEU A 75 -19.49 -5.45 13.72
C LEU A 75 -17.96 -5.51 13.60
N ASP A 76 -17.34 -4.64 12.80
CA ASP A 76 -15.86 -4.57 12.69
C ASP A 76 -15.18 -4.17 14.01
N ARG A 77 -15.76 -3.23 14.76
CA ARG A 77 -15.25 -2.85 16.09
C ARG A 77 -15.37 -3.98 17.11
N MET A 78 -16.37 -4.83 16.97
CA MET A 78 -16.51 -6.04 17.78
C MET A 78 -15.45 -7.10 17.43
N ASN A 79 -14.89 -7.06 16.22
CA ASN A 79 -13.86 -7.98 15.72
C ASN A 79 -12.41 -7.47 15.87
N ASN A 80 -12.17 -6.46 16.72
CA ASN A 80 -10.83 -5.87 16.86
C ASN A 80 -9.76 -6.90 17.30
N ASP A 81 -10.14 -7.82 18.21
CA ASP A 81 -9.24 -8.89 18.67
C ASP A 81 -8.91 -9.86 17.52
N PHE A 82 -9.89 -10.20 16.68
CA PHE A 82 -9.72 -11.06 15.50
C PHE A 82 -8.70 -10.49 14.51
N LEU A 83 -8.80 -9.20 14.17
CA LEU A 83 -7.86 -8.56 13.24
C LEU A 83 -6.47 -8.39 13.85
N ASN A 84 -6.40 -8.09 15.14
CA ASN A 84 -5.13 -7.88 15.82
C ASN A 84 -4.31 -9.17 15.91
N GLU A 85 -4.94 -10.34 16.08
CA GLU A 85 -4.27 -11.65 16.03
C GLU A 85 -3.65 -11.94 14.65
N TYR A 86 -4.38 -11.67 13.56
CA TYR A 86 -3.81 -11.78 12.21
C TYR A 86 -2.65 -10.80 11.98
N ARG A 87 -2.76 -9.57 12.46
CA ARG A 87 -1.68 -8.57 12.35
C ARG A 87 -0.43 -8.99 13.10
N GLN A 88 -0.59 -9.62 14.27
CA GLN A 88 0.53 -10.22 15.00
C GLN A 88 1.20 -11.32 14.18
N GLY A 89 0.43 -12.29 13.67
CA GLY A 89 0.94 -13.38 12.85
C GLY A 89 1.64 -12.87 11.58
N ALA A 90 1.07 -11.85 10.93
CA ALA A 90 1.62 -11.26 9.71
C ALA A 90 2.93 -10.52 9.97
N GLU A 91 3.08 -9.86 11.12
CA GLU A 91 4.33 -9.21 11.51
C GLU A 91 5.44 -10.24 11.80
N VAL A 92 5.09 -11.37 12.43
CA VAL A 92 6.02 -12.49 12.58
C VAL A 92 6.47 -12.98 11.20
N HIS A 93 5.52 -13.25 10.29
CA HIS A 93 5.82 -13.74 8.95
C HIS A 93 6.74 -12.78 8.20
N ARG A 94 6.42 -11.47 8.21
CA ARG A 94 7.25 -10.43 7.57
C ARG A 94 8.71 -10.46 8.03
N GLN A 95 8.95 -10.48 9.35
CA GLN A 95 10.31 -10.45 9.88
C GLN A 95 11.07 -11.75 9.58
N VAL A 96 10.41 -12.90 9.65
CA VAL A 96 11.03 -14.20 9.31
C VAL A 96 11.31 -14.30 7.82
N ARG A 97 10.39 -13.86 6.96
CA ARG A 97 10.57 -13.79 5.50
C ARG A 97 11.75 -12.90 5.12
N GLN A 98 11.86 -11.71 5.71
CA GLN A 98 12.99 -10.80 5.47
C GLN A 98 14.33 -11.47 5.85
N TRP A 99 14.37 -12.15 7.00
CA TRP A 99 15.54 -12.92 7.38
C TRP A 99 15.82 -14.06 6.39
N ALA A 100 14.80 -14.80 5.95
CA ALA A 100 14.94 -15.88 4.98
C ALA A 100 15.48 -15.39 3.63
N GLN A 101 14.93 -14.33 3.06
CA GLN A 101 15.38 -13.73 1.80
C GLN A 101 16.85 -13.29 1.88
N LYS A 102 17.26 -12.71 3.01
CA LYS A 102 18.65 -12.30 3.24
C LYS A 102 19.60 -13.50 3.34
N ASN A 103 19.21 -14.55 4.06
CA ASN A 103 20.13 -15.62 4.49
C ASN A 103 20.10 -16.90 3.65
N ILE A 104 19.03 -17.18 2.91
CA ILE A 104 18.98 -18.34 2.01
C ILE A 104 20.00 -18.14 0.88
N LYS A 105 20.87 -19.14 0.71
CA LYS A 105 21.93 -19.16 -0.31
C LYS A 105 22.13 -20.58 -0.86
N PRO A 106 22.62 -20.73 -2.10
CA PRO A 106 23.03 -22.02 -2.64
C PRO A 106 24.09 -22.67 -1.75
N GLY A 107 24.06 -24.00 -1.65
CA GLY A 107 24.93 -24.80 -0.78
C GLY A 107 24.33 -25.12 0.59
N MET A 108 23.25 -24.45 1.00
CA MET A 108 22.53 -24.79 2.23
C MET A 108 21.68 -26.05 2.04
N SER A 109 21.58 -26.87 3.09
CA SER A 109 20.62 -27.98 3.08
C SER A 109 19.20 -27.45 3.23
N LEU A 110 18.23 -28.11 2.59
CA LEU A 110 16.82 -27.72 2.75
C LEU A 110 16.35 -27.87 4.21
N THR A 111 16.95 -28.80 4.96
CA THR A 111 16.67 -28.97 6.40
C THR A 111 17.10 -27.75 7.20
N GLU A 112 18.31 -27.23 6.95
CA GLU A 112 18.83 -26.03 7.61
C GLU A 112 17.95 -24.79 7.32
N ILE A 113 17.51 -24.64 6.07
CA ILE A 113 16.61 -23.55 5.67
C ILE A 113 15.27 -23.65 6.41
N ALA A 114 14.66 -24.85 6.41
CA ALA A 114 13.38 -25.07 7.08
C ALA A 114 13.48 -24.80 8.59
N GLU A 115 14.49 -25.36 9.27
CA GLU A 115 14.69 -25.16 10.71
C GLU A 115 14.95 -23.69 11.05
N GLY A 116 15.72 -22.97 10.24
CA GLY A 116 15.98 -21.55 10.43
C GLY A 116 14.73 -20.68 10.39
N ILE A 117 13.85 -20.92 9.41
CA ILE A 117 12.56 -20.22 9.28
C ILE A 117 11.64 -20.56 10.46
N GLU A 118 11.48 -21.85 10.74
CA GLU A 118 10.59 -22.33 11.78
C GLU A 118 11.01 -21.87 13.18
N ASP A 119 12.31 -21.84 13.46
CA ASP A 119 12.83 -21.29 14.70
C ASP A 119 12.58 -19.79 14.81
N GLY A 120 12.70 -19.05 13.69
CA GLY A 120 12.28 -17.65 13.64
C GLY A 120 10.83 -17.47 14.08
N VAL A 121 9.90 -18.24 13.49
CA VAL A 121 8.46 -18.16 13.82
C VAL A 121 8.21 -18.53 15.29
N ARG A 122 8.76 -19.64 15.77
CA ARG A 122 8.59 -20.10 17.16
C ARG A 122 9.08 -19.06 18.19
N HIS A 123 10.21 -18.41 17.92
CA HIS A 123 10.71 -17.35 18.80
C HIS A 123 9.86 -16.07 18.73
N LEU A 124 9.45 -15.65 17.53
CA LEU A 124 8.75 -14.39 17.33
C LEU A 124 7.28 -14.44 17.80
N THR A 125 6.64 -15.60 17.69
CA THR A 125 5.34 -15.86 18.31
C THR A 125 5.44 -15.98 19.84
N GLY A 126 6.61 -16.41 20.34
CA GLY A 126 6.81 -16.74 21.75
C GLY A 126 6.34 -18.15 22.13
N HIS A 127 6.00 -18.98 21.14
CA HIS A 127 5.48 -20.33 21.31
C HIS A 127 6.42 -21.35 20.68
N GLN A 128 7.11 -22.10 21.53
CA GLN A 128 8.10 -23.09 21.08
C GLN A 128 7.46 -24.41 20.67
N GLY A 129 6.20 -24.66 21.06
CA GLY A 129 5.45 -25.84 20.66
C GLY A 129 6.00 -27.16 21.22
N LEU A 130 6.77 -27.10 22.31
CA LEU A 130 7.32 -28.28 23.00
C LEU A 130 6.45 -28.71 24.20
N GLU A 131 5.72 -27.77 24.78
CA GLU A 131 4.75 -28.06 25.83
C GLU A 131 3.40 -28.42 25.21
N GLU A 132 2.70 -29.38 25.82
CA GLU A 132 1.40 -29.83 25.35
C GLU A 132 0.41 -28.65 25.26
N GLY A 133 -0.14 -28.43 24.06
CA GLY A 133 -1.09 -27.36 23.79
C GLY A 133 -0.49 -25.96 23.61
N ASP A 134 0.83 -25.79 23.72
CA ASP A 134 1.48 -24.49 23.45
C ASP A 134 1.33 -24.09 21.98
N ASN A 135 1.56 -25.04 21.07
CA ASN A 135 1.46 -24.83 19.64
C ASN A 135 0.02 -24.56 19.15
N ILE A 136 -1.00 -24.71 19.99
CA ILE A 136 -2.38 -24.29 19.66
C ILE A 136 -2.54 -22.77 19.88
N LYS A 137 -1.79 -22.17 20.82
CA LYS A 137 -1.89 -20.74 21.14
C LYS A 137 -1.19 -19.88 20.08
N GLY A 138 -0.10 -20.37 19.51
CA GLY A 138 0.60 -19.72 18.41
C GLY A 138 1.79 -20.55 17.95
N GLY A 139 2.33 -20.25 16.78
CA GLY A 139 3.45 -21.00 16.20
C GLY A 139 3.33 -21.14 14.70
N MET A 140 3.82 -22.27 14.18
CA MET A 140 3.75 -22.62 12.76
C MET A 140 2.30 -22.91 12.36
N GLY A 141 1.78 -22.17 11.39
CA GLY A 141 0.44 -22.39 10.83
C GLY A 141 0.35 -23.68 10.01
N PHE A 142 1.44 -24.01 9.33
CA PHE A 142 1.68 -25.24 8.60
C PHE A 142 3.19 -25.39 8.34
N PRO A 143 3.69 -26.57 7.90
CA PRO A 143 5.12 -26.79 7.70
C PRO A 143 5.75 -25.92 6.61
N THR A 144 7.02 -25.57 6.77
CA THR A 144 7.75 -24.76 5.76
C THR A 144 7.98 -25.55 4.47
N GLY A 145 7.20 -25.22 3.44
CA GLY A 145 7.37 -25.65 2.07
C GLY A 145 8.63 -25.06 1.43
N LEU A 146 9.44 -25.91 0.81
CA LEU A 146 10.71 -25.60 0.13
C LEU A 146 10.77 -26.33 -1.22
N SER A 147 9.69 -26.28 -1.97
CA SER A 147 9.52 -27.03 -3.23
C SER A 147 10.48 -26.52 -4.30
N LEU A 148 11.24 -27.41 -4.94
CA LEU A 148 12.26 -27.06 -5.94
C LEU A 148 11.77 -27.33 -7.38
N ASN A 149 12.07 -26.40 -8.28
CA ASN A 149 11.94 -26.55 -9.74
C ASN A 149 10.52 -26.95 -10.18
N HIS A 150 10.36 -28.13 -10.78
CA HIS A 150 9.08 -28.70 -11.20
C HIS A 150 8.11 -29.02 -10.05
N CYS A 151 8.60 -29.19 -8.81
CA CYS A 151 7.75 -29.33 -7.63
C CYS A 151 7.19 -27.95 -7.26
N ALA A 152 5.87 -27.78 -7.31
CA ALA A 152 5.20 -26.50 -7.05
C ALA A 152 4.94 -26.28 -5.56
N ALA A 153 4.38 -27.27 -4.86
CA ALA A 153 3.89 -27.13 -3.48
C ALA A 153 4.11 -28.40 -2.65
N HIS A 154 3.89 -28.29 -1.33
CA HIS A 154 3.83 -29.39 -0.35
C HIS A 154 5.10 -30.23 -0.17
N TYR A 155 6.27 -29.74 -0.59
CA TYR A 155 7.54 -30.38 -0.26
C TYR A 155 8.21 -29.71 0.94
N THR A 156 8.54 -30.48 1.96
CA THR A 156 9.44 -30.11 3.06
C THR A 156 10.34 -31.31 3.37
N PRO A 157 11.62 -31.13 3.76
CA PRO A 157 12.50 -32.26 4.02
C PRO A 157 12.01 -33.12 5.19
N ASN A 158 12.06 -34.44 5.04
CA ASN A 158 11.94 -35.40 6.16
C ASN A 158 13.32 -35.60 6.83
N ALA A 159 13.36 -36.22 8.00
CA ALA A 159 14.62 -36.59 8.66
C ALA A 159 15.54 -37.39 7.73
N GLY A 160 16.83 -37.04 7.71
CA GLY A 160 17.84 -37.68 6.86
C GLY A 160 17.87 -37.19 5.40
N ASN A 161 17.07 -36.19 5.03
CA ASN A 161 17.15 -35.53 3.73
C ASN A 161 18.54 -34.93 3.50
N LYS A 162 19.07 -35.09 2.28
CA LYS A 162 20.39 -34.59 1.86
C LYS A 162 20.32 -33.62 0.69
N MET A 163 19.12 -33.11 0.36
CA MET A 163 19.00 -32.15 -0.73
C MET A 163 19.65 -30.82 -0.32
N ILE A 164 20.46 -30.31 -1.22
CA ILE A 164 21.16 -29.04 -1.10
C ILE A 164 20.58 -28.11 -2.15
N LEU A 165 20.31 -26.87 -1.76
CA LEU A 165 19.85 -25.84 -2.66
C LEU A 165 20.95 -25.51 -3.68
N GLY A 166 20.67 -25.69 -4.96
CA GLY A 166 21.57 -25.38 -6.07
C GLY A 166 21.50 -23.93 -6.52
N GLN A 167 22.49 -23.51 -7.31
CA GLN A 167 22.53 -22.19 -7.94
C GLN A 167 21.40 -22.04 -8.97
N ASP A 168 21.16 -23.07 -9.78
CA ASP A 168 20.14 -23.09 -10.83
C ASP A 168 18.71 -23.40 -10.34
N ASP A 169 18.50 -23.55 -9.04
CA ASP A 169 17.21 -23.96 -8.49
C ASP A 169 16.21 -22.79 -8.40
N VAL A 170 14.94 -23.09 -8.66
CA VAL A 170 13.79 -22.22 -8.39
C VAL A 170 13.00 -22.78 -7.20
N MET A 171 13.18 -22.18 -6.04
CA MET A 171 12.60 -22.65 -4.77
C MET A 171 11.39 -21.81 -4.36
N LYS A 172 10.27 -22.47 -4.07
CA LYS A 172 9.13 -21.81 -3.40
C LYS A 172 9.31 -21.94 -1.90
N VAL A 173 9.35 -20.81 -1.20
CA VAL A 173 9.38 -20.73 0.25
C VAL A 173 7.99 -20.35 0.72
N ASP A 174 7.32 -21.32 1.32
CA ASP A 174 5.92 -21.22 1.72
C ASP A 174 5.80 -21.63 3.19
N PHE A 175 5.35 -20.73 4.06
CA PHE A 175 5.24 -21.06 5.48
C PHE A 175 4.15 -20.26 6.17
N GLY A 176 3.44 -20.92 7.08
CA GLY A 176 2.36 -20.32 7.82
C GLY A 176 2.78 -19.85 9.21
N VAL A 177 2.14 -18.79 9.69
CA VAL A 177 2.19 -18.39 11.10
C VAL A 177 0.77 -18.32 11.64
N HIS A 178 0.54 -18.76 12.88
CA HIS A 178 -0.75 -18.52 13.51
C HIS A 178 -0.65 -17.96 14.93
N ILE A 179 -1.68 -17.23 15.33
CA ILE A 179 -1.98 -16.81 16.70
C ILE A 179 -3.43 -17.21 16.98
N ASN A 180 -3.67 -18.02 18.00
CA ASN A 180 -4.99 -18.55 18.37
C ASN A 180 -5.77 -19.15 17.18
N GLY A 181 -5.06 -19.82 16.27
CA GLY A 181 -5.61 -20.43 15.06
C GLY A 181 -5.95 -19.47 13.92
N ARG A 182 -5.63 -18.17 14.03
CA ARG A 182 -5.68 -17.22 12.90
C ARG A 182 -4.42 -17.40 12.05
N ILE A 183 -4.55 -18.09 10.92
CA ILE A 183 -3.41 -18.52 10.09
C ILE A 183 -3.12 -17.46 9.04
N VAL A 184 -1.90 -16.94 9.05
CA VAL A 184 -1.34 -16.15 7.96
C VAL A 184 -0.62 -17.11 7.02
N ASP A 185 -1.15 -17.17 5.81
CA ASP A 185 -0.65 -17.95 4.69
C ASP A 185 0.00 -17.00 3.67
N SER A 186 1.27 -17.22 3.35
CA SER A 186 2.04 -16.38 2.44
C SER A 186 3.34 -17.04 2.03
N ALA A 187 3.65 -16.89 0.73
CA ALA A 187 4.74 -17.56 0.05
C ALA A 187 5.46 -16.62 -0.92
N PHE A 188 6.72 -16.94 -1.19
CA PHE A 188 7.53 -16.26 -2.19
C PHE A 188 8.47 -17.24 -2.89
N THR A 189 8.91 -16.89 -4.09
CA THR A 189 9.91 -17.67 -4.83
C THR A 189 11.31 -17.08 -4.68
N VAL A 190 12.29 -17.95 -4.50
CA VAL A 190 13.72 -17.66 -4.52
C VAL A 190 14.34 -18.31 -5.76
N ALA A 191 15.05 -17.52 -6.54
CA ALA A 191 15.90 -17.95 -7.64
C ALA A 191 17.18 -17.09 -7.62
N PHE A 192 18.31 -17.64 -8.06
CA PHE A 192 19.60 -16.94 -8.04
C PHE A 192 20.11 -16.56 -9.44
N GLU A 193 19.47 -17.08 -10.48
CA GLU A 193 19.80 -16.81 -11.88
C GLU A 193 18.74 -15.89 -12.49
N GLU A 194 19.18 -14.79 -13.10
CA GLU A 194 18.32 -13.76 -13.72
C GLU A 194 17.41 -14.33 -14.82
N LYS A 195 17.78 -15.47 -15.43
CA LYS A 195 16.96 -16.17 -16.44
C LYS A 195 15.55 -16.55 -15.94
N TYR A 196 15.34 -16.61 -14.62
CA TYR A 196 14.06 -16.92 -14.01
C TYR A 196 13.23 -15.68 -13.65
N ASP A 197 13.79 -14.47 -13.71
CA ASP A 197 13.09 -13.24 -13.31
C ASP A 197 11.78 -13.01 -14.07
N PRO A 198 11.67 -13.28 -15.39
CA PRO A 198 10.40 -13.15 -16.09
C PRO A 198 9.33 -14.12 -15.56
N LEU A 199 9.71 -15.34 -15.16
CA LEU A 199 8.79 -16.31 -14.56
C LEU A 199 8.31 -15.83 -13.19
N LEU A 200 9.22 -15.34 -12.34
CA LEU A 200 8.87 -14.80 -11.02
C LEU A 200 7.95 -13.58 -11.17
N LYS A 201 8.28 -12.65 -12.07
CA LYS A 201 7.47 -11.47 -12.35
C LYS A 201 6.06 -11.83 -12.81
N ALA A 202 5.92 -12.76 -13.75
CA ALA A 202 4.63 -13.21 -14.25
C ALA A 202 3.73 -13.72 -13.12
N VAL A 203 4.26 -14.58 -12.25
CA VAL A 203 3.51 -15.15 -11.12
C VAL A 203 3.19 -14.08 -10.09
N LYS A 204 4.12 -13.18 -9.79
CA LYS A 204 3.90 -12.10 -8.84
C LYS A 204 2.78 -11.15 -9.29
N GLU A 205 2.80 -10.74 -10.55
CA GLU A 205 1.78 -9.86 -11.11
C GLU A 205 0.42 -10.54 -11.22
N ALA A 206 0.39 -11.83 -11.55
CA ALA A 206 -0.82 -12.63 -11.55
C ALA A 206 -1.43 -12.74 -10.14
N THR A 207 -0.61 -12.97 -9.10
CA THR A 207 -1.06 -12.95 -7.71
C THR A 207 -1.60 -11.58 -7.31
N ASN A 208 -0.88 -10.49 -7.57
CA ASN A 208 -1.35 -9.13 -7.27
C ASN A 208 -2.66 -8.79 -8.00
N THR A 209 -2.84 -9.31 -9.22
CA THR A 209 -4.09 -9.18 -9.97
C THR A 209 -5.22 -9.93 -9.27
N GLY A 210 -4.99 -11.18 -8.87
CA GLY A 210 -5.96 -11.96 -8.11
C GLY A 210 -6.42 -11.25 -6.83
N ILE A 211 -5.48 -10.64 -6.13
CA ILE A 211 -5.75 -9.91 -4.89
C ILE A 211 -6.53 -8.62 -5.18
N LYS A 212 -6.15 -7.86 -6.20
CA LYS A 212 -6.87 -6.65 -6.63
C LYS A 212 -8.32 -6.94 -7.07
N GLU A 213 -8.54 -8.07 -7.74
CA GLU A 213 -9.88 -8.48 -8.18
C GLU A 213 -10.70 -9.12 -7.07
N ALA A 214 -10.08 -9.57 -5.97
CA ALA A 214 -10.78 -10.17 -4.84
C ALA A 214 -11.68 -9.16 -4.11
N GLY A 215 -12.86 -9.62 -3.70
CA GLY A 215 -13.69 -8.88 -2.76
C GLY A 215 -15.11 -9.41 -2.58
N ILE A 216 -15.84 -8.88 -1.58
CA ILE A 216 -17.20 -9.37 -1.28
C ILE A 216 -18.09 -9.27 -2.52
N ASP A 217 -18.83 -10.36 -2.75
CA ASP A 217 -19.71 -10.63 -3.88
C ASP A 217 -19.02 -10.89 -5.23
N VAL A 218 -17.68 -10.82 -5.29
CA VAL A 218 -16.93 -11.21 -6.48
C VAL A 218 -16.99 -12.72 -6.62
N ARG A 219 -17.19 -13.19 -7.86
CA ARG A 219 -17.19 -14.62 -8.18
C ARG A 219 -15.76 -15.12 -8.26
N MET A 220 -15.50 -16.29 -7.68
CA MET A 220 -14.20 -16.94 -7.72
C MET A 220 -13.67 -17.14 -9.15
N SER A 221 -14.56 -17.47 -10.10
CA SER A 221 -14.19 -17.66 -11.51
C SER A 221 -13.77 -16.38 -12.23
N ASP A 222 -14.26 -15.20 -11.81
CA ASP A 222 -13.86 -13.92 -12.40
C ASP A 222 -12.43 -13.58 -11.97
N ILE A 223 -12.09 -13.86 -10.70
CA ILE A 223 -10.72 -13.72 -10.17
C ILE A 223 -9.77 -14.64 -10.94
N GLY A 224 -10.14 -15.91 -11.10
CA GLY A 224 -9.33 -16.88 -11.84
C GLY A 224 -9.15 -16.53 -13.33
N ALA A 225 -10.14 -15.92 -13.96
CA ALA A 225 -10.02 -15.45 -15.33
C ALA A 225 -9.00 -14.29 -15.45
N ALA A 226 -9.05 -13.33 -14.52
CA ALA A 226 -8.12 -12.20 -14.49
C ALA A 226 -6.69 -12.64 -14.18
N ILE A 227 -6.51 -13.55 -13.22
CA ILE A 227 -5.21 -14.16 -12.90
C ILE A 227 -4.62 -14.82 -14.15
N GLN A 228 -5.42 -15.64 -14.85
CA GLN A 228 -4.98 -16.35 -16.05
C GLN A 228 -4.59 -15.40 -17.18
N GLU A 229 -5.40 -14.36 -17.41
CA GLU A 229 -5.12 -13.35 -18.44
C GLU A 229 -3.75 -12.69 -18.22
N VAL A 230 -3.44 -12.30 -16.98
CA VAL A 230 -2.15 -11.70 -16.65
C VAL A 230 -1.03 -12.73 -16.74
N MET A 231 -1.16 -13.89 -16.09
CA MET A 231 -0.12 -14.92 -16.08
C MET A 231 0.28 -15.37 -17.49
N GLU A 232 -0.70 -15.69 -18.33
CA GLU A 232 -0.48 -16.24 -19.67
C GLU A 232 -0.13 -15.16 -20.72
N SER A 233 -0.04 -13.89 -20.31
CA SER A 233 0.51 -12.81 -21.14
C SER A 233 2.05 -12.77 -21.16
N TYR A 234 2.69 -13.54 -20.27
CA TYR A 234 4.15 -13.60 -20.13
C TYR A 234 4.77 -14.81 -20.82
N GLU A 235 6.01 -14.62 -21.26
CA GLU A 235 6.91 -15.66 -21.77
C GLU A 235 8.29 -15.54 -21.13
N VAL A 236 9.01 -16.65 -21.05
CA VAL A 236 10.37 -16.72 -20.48
C VAL A 236 11.30 -17.49 -21.42
N GLU A 237 12.51 -16.97 -21.62
CA GLU A 237 13.55 -17.66 -22.37
C GLU A 237 14.40 -18.52 -21.44
N LEU A 238 14.43 -19.82 -21.67
CA LEU A 238 15.26 -20.77 -20.93
C LEU A 238 16.06 -21.62 -21.93
N ASP A 239 17.38 -21.68 -21.75
CA ASP A 239 18.30 -22.45 -22.59
C ASP A 239 18.12 -22.20 -24.11
N GLY A 240 17.89 -20.92 -24.49
CA GLY A 240 17.71 -20.50 -25.88
C GLY A 240 16.33 -20.85 -26.47
N LYS A 241 15.35 -21.20 -25.64
CA LYS A 241 13.98 -21.53 -26.05
C LYS A 241 12.96 -20.68 -25.31
N MET A 242 11.98 -20.15 -26.04
CA MET A 242 10.84 -19.44 -25.44
C MET A 242 9.80 -20.42 -24.88
N HIS A 243 9.40 -20.17 -23.64
CA HIS A 243 8.35 -20.91 -22.94
C HIS A 243 7.24 -19.95 -22.52
N PRO A 244 5.97 -20.19 -22.92
CA PRO A 244 4.85 -19.45 -22.35
C PRO A 244 4.67 -19.83 -20.89
N VAL A 245 4.42 -18.84 -20.02
CA VAL A 245 4.09 -19.11 -18.62
C VAL A 245 2.63 -19.57 -18.54
N LYS A 246 2.38 -20.70 -17.89
CA LYS A 246 1.04 -21.28 -17.74
C LYS A 246 0.63 -21.34 -16.28
N CYS A 247 -0.61 -20.99 -15.99
CA CYS A 247 -1.20 -21.30 -14.69
C CYS A 247 -1.20 -22.82 -14.44
N ILE A 248 -0.83 -23.24 -13.23
CA ILE A 248 -1.03 -24.63 -12.79
C ILE A 248 -2.51 -24.83 -12.47
N ARG A 249 -3.29 -25.27 -13.47
CA ARG A 249 -4.76 -25.20 -13.45
C ARG A 249 -5.47 -26.04 -12.38
N ASN A 250 -4.75 -26.94 -11.70
CA ASN A 250 -5.26 -27.74 -10.58
C ASN A 250 -4.66 -27.35 -9.22
N LEU A 251 -4.05 -26.16 -9.12
CA LEU A 251 -3.76 -25.48 -7.86
C LEU A 251 -4.61 -24.21 -7.77
N ASN A 252 -4.97 -23.82 -6.56
CA ASN A 252 -5.94 -22.76 -6.29
C ASN A 252 -5.58 -22.09 -4.96
N GLY A 253 -5.89 -20.80 -4.80
CA GLY A 253 -6.02 -20.24 -3.45
C GLY A 253 -7.26 -20.77 -2.74
N HIS A 254 -7.49 -20.34 -1.50
CA HIS A 254 -8.54 -20.90 -0.66
C HIS A 254 -8.99 -19.96 0.45
N ASN A 255 -10.18 -20.16 1.00
CA ASN A 255 -10.53 -19.51 2.27
C ASN A 255 -9.80 -20.19 3.45
N ILE A 256 -9.60 -19.43 4.51
CA ILE A 256 -8.95 -19.86 5.75
C ILE A 256 -9.96 -19.70 6.90
N ASN A 257 -10.14 -20.78 7.67
CA ASN A 257 -10.94 -20.81 8.88
C ASN A 257 -10.02 -20.88 10.11
N GLN A 258 -10.56 -20.64 11.30
CA GLN A 258 -9.76 -20.74 12.53
C GLN A 258 -9.26 -22.19 12.72
N TYR A 259 -7.95 -22.37 12.82
CA TYR A 259 -7.26 -23.68 12.88
C TYR A 259 -7.42 -24.59 11.66
N GLN A 260 -7.93 -24.06 10.54
CA GLN A 260 -8.20 -24.85 9.34
C GLN A 260 -7.72 -24.06 8.12
N ILE A 261 -6.62 -24.51 7.53
CA ILE A 261 -5.96 -23.84 6.40
C ILE A 261 -6.87 -23.79 5.16
N HIS A 262 -7.56 -24.89 4.86
CA HIS A 262 -8.54 -24.97 3.77
C HIS A 262 -9.97 -24.95 4.32
N GLY A 263 -10.63 -23.80 4.25
CA GLY A 263 -11.98 -23.57 4.77
C GLY A 263 -13.13 -24.06 3.87
N GLY A 264 -12.82 -24.69 2.74
CA GLY A 264 -13.79 -25.33 1.83
C GLY A 264 -14.14 -24.54 0.55
N LYS A 265 -13.78 -23.26 0.43
CA LYS A 265 -13.86 -22.48 -0.82
C LYS A 265 -12.50 -22.41 -1.49
N SER A 266 -12.47 -22.53 -2.81
CA SER A 266 -11.26 -22.41 -3.63
C SER A 266 -11.32 -21.19 -4.53
N VAL A 267 -10.20 -20.47 -4.63
CA VAL A 267 -9.98 -19.33 -5.53
C VAL A 267 -9.20 -19.86 -6.75
N PRO A 268 -9.86 -20.12 -7.88
CA PRO A 268 -9.20 -20.65 -9.05
C PRO A 268 -8.21 -19.64 -9.62
N ILE A 269 -7.16 -20.14 -10.28
CA ILE A 269 -6.18 -19.31 -11.01
C ILE A 269 -6.33 -19.42 -12.52
N VAL A 270 -7.43 -20.04 -12.96
CA VAL A 270 -7.85 -20.18 -14.36
C VAL A 270 -9.32 -19.84 -14.51
N LYS A 271 -9.72 -19.41 -15.71
CA LYS A 271 -11.13 -19.16 -16.02
C LYS A 271 -11.97 -20.40 -15.76
N GLY A 272 -13.10 -20.21 -15.09
CA GLY A 272 -13.99 -21.28 -14.69
C GLY A 272 -15.46 -20.94 -14.92
N ARG A 273 -16.35 -21.83 -14.49
CA ARG A 273 -17.81 -21.60 -14.49
C ARG A 273 -18.38 -21.46 -13.08
N ASP A 274 -17.56 -21.63 -12.05
CA ASP A 274 -17.99 -21.53 -10.66
C ASP A 274 -18.62 -20.17 -10.37
N GLN A 275 -19.80 -20.18 -9.76
CA GLN A 275 -20.55 -18.98 -9.40
C GLN A 275 -20.45 -18.65 -7.91
N THR A 276 -19.70 -19.45 -7.15
CA THR A 276 -19.39 -19.19 -5.73
C THR A 276 -18.74 -17.82 -5.59
N LYS A 277 -19.14 -17.11 -4.54
CA LYS A 277 -18.69 -15.75 -4.26
C LYS A 277 -17.92 -15.68 -2.95
N MET A 278 -17.03 -14.70 -2.86
CA MET A 278 -16.45 -14.26 -1.60
C MET A 278 -17.53 -13.59 -0.75
N GLU A 279 -17.57 -13.93 0.53
CA GLU A 279 -18.53 -13.41 1.51
C GLU A 279 -17.83 -12.54 2.56
N GLU A 280 -18.61 -11.73 3.25
CA GLU A 280 -18.11 -10.83 4.28
C GLU A 280 -17.62 -11.60 5.51
N GLY A 281 -16.48 -11.17 6.06
CA GLY A 281 -15.87 -11.79 7.25
C GLY A 281 -14.99 -13.01 6.95
N GLU A 282 -14.90 -13.44 5.69
CA GLU A 282 -14.00 -14.51 5.28
C GLU A 282 -12.54 -14.03 5.20
N THR A 283 -11.61 -14.97 5.41
CA THR A 283 -10.17 -14.78 5.17
C THR A 283 -9.76 -15.67 4.01
N PHE A 284 -8.89 -15.19 3.12
CA PHE A 284 -8.44 -15.95 1.96
C PHE A 284 -6.91 -15.94 1.83
N ALA A 285 -6.36 -17.08 1.42
CA ALA A 285 -5.09 -17.28 0.74
C ALA A 285 -5.30 -17.01 -0.76
N ILE A 286 -4.62 -16.00 -1.31
CA ILE A 286 -4.63 -15.71 -2.74
C ILE A 286 -3.23 -16.01 -3.25
N GLU A 287 -3.09 -17.22 -3.76
CA GLU A 287 -1.86 -17.76 -4.31
C GLU A 287 -2.02 -18.07 -5.79
N THR A 288 -0.93 -17.90 -6.53
CA THR A 288 -0.87 -18.31 -7.93
C THR A 288 0.42 -19.06 -8.22
N PHE A 289 0.34 -19.95 -9.20
CA PHE A 289 1.44 -20.82 -9.59
C PHE A 289 1.60 -20.76 -11.10
N GLY A 290 2.77 -20.30 -11.55
CA GLY A 290 3.17 -20.32 -12.95
C GLY A 290 4.11 -21.48 -13.22
N SER A 291 4.00 -22.08 -14.39
CA SER A 291 4.83 -23.21 -14.83
C SER A 291 5.26 -23.04 -16.29
N THR A 292 6.50 -23.44 -16.57
CA THR A 292 7.01 -23.61 -17.95
C THR A 292 6.66 -24.97 -18.55
N GLY A 293 6.01 -25.84 -17.76
CA GLY A 293 5.65 -27.22 -18.10
C GLY A 293 4.25 -27.38 -18.70
N LYS A 294 3.49 -28.35 -18.17
CA LYS A 294 2.12 -28.65 -18.61
C LYS A 294 1.07 -27.75 -17.95
N GLY A 295 1.45 -27.00 -16.91
CA GLY A 295 0.52 -26.22 -16.10
C GLY A 295 -0.46 -27.14 -15.38
N TYR A 296 0.02 -28.29 -14.90
CA TYR A 296 -0.78 -29.28 -14.17
C TYR A 296 0.13 -30.13 -13.29
N VAL A 297 -0.20 -30.24 -12.00
CA VAL A 297 0.58 -31.00 -11.02
C VAL A 297 -0.01 -32.37 -10.73
N HIS A 298 0.84 -33.30 -10.30
CA HIS A 298 0.49 -34.62 -9.80
C HIS A 298 1.31 -34.92 -8.54
N ASP A 299 0.82 -35.82 -7.72
CA ASP A 299 1.53 -36.29 -6.53
C ASP A 299 2.84 -36.98 -6.95
N ASP A 300 3.96 -36.57 -6.36
CA ASP A 300 5.27 -37.19 -6.54
C ASP A 300 6.08 -37.12 -5.24
N MET A 301 7.22 -37.82 -5.20
CA MET A 301 8.19 -37.83 -4.09
C MET A 301 7.61 -38.39 -2.77
N GLU A 302 8.41 -38.34 -1.71
CA GLU A 302 8.00 -38.82 -0.39
C GLU A 302 7.09 -37.78 0.31
N THR A 303 5.93 -38.22 0.79
CA THR A 303 5.03 -37.38 1.60
C THR A 303 5.69 -36.92 2.89
N SER A 304 5.63 -35.61 3.15
CA SER A 304 6.05 -35.01 4.41
C SER A 304 4.95 -34.26 5.15
N HIS A 305 3.94 -33.73 4.46
CA HIS A 305 2.84 -32.96 5.04
C HIS A 305 1.63 -33.85 5.39
N TYR A 306 1.03 -33.58 6.54
CA TYR A 306 -0.15 -34.26 7.05
C TYR A 306 -1.04 -33.27 7.81
N ALA A 307 -2.35 -33.49 7.80
CA ALA A 307 -3.28 -32.73 8.65
C ALA A 307 -4.36 -33.65 9.20
N LYS A 308 -4.87 -33.35 10.39
CA LYS A 308 -6.05 -34.07 10.91
C LYS A 308 -7.30 -33.53 10.20
N ASN A 309 -8.14 -34.43 9.71
CA ASN A 309 -9.42 -34.04 9.11
C ASN A 309 -10.33 -33.41 10.17
N VAL A 310 -10.91 -32.24 9.84
CA VAL A 310 -11.82 -31.52 10.73
C VAL A 310 -13.02 -32.40 11.12
N ASP A 311 -13.61 -33.05 10.10
CA ASP A 311 -14.73 -33.99 10.26
C ASP A 311 -14.26 -35.45 10.25
N ALA A 312 -13.16 -35.74 10.94
CA ALA A 312 -12.58 -37.08 10.99
C ALA A 312 -13.61 -38.16 11.42
N PRO A 313 -13.67 -39.31 10.73
CA PRO A 313 -14.57 -40.39 11.08
C PRO A 313 -14.21 -40.99 12.45
N LYS A 314 -15.23 -41.42 13.20
CA LYS A 314 -15.05 -42.14 14.47
C LYS A 314 -14.69 -43.60 14.20
N VAL A 315 -13.39 -43.88 14.05
CA VAL A 315 -12.86 -45.24 13.79
C VAL A 315 -12.19 -45.80 15.05
N ALA A 316 -12.52 -47.05 15.39
CA ALA A 316 -11.88 -47.76 16.49
C ALA A 316 -10.45 -48.18 16.09
N LEU A 317 -9.45 -47.40 16.51
CA LEU A 317 -8.04 -47.72 16.27
C LEU A 317 -7.64 -48.97 17.06
N ARG A 318 -7.08 -49.98 16.38
CA ARG A 318 -6.55 -51.21 17.01
C ARG A 318 -5.05 -51.13 17.28
N VAL A 319 -4.33 -50.32 16.50
CA VAL A 319 -2.88 -50.13 16.62
C VAL A 319 -2.57 -49.15 17.77
N SER A 320 -1.76 -49.58 18.74
CA SER A 320 -1.42 -48.75 19.92
C SER A 320 -0.65 -47.49 19.54
N SER A 321 0.33 -47.59 18.62
CA SER A 321 1.09 -46.44 18.13
C SER A 321 0.20 -45.40 17.44
N ALA A 322 -0.84 -45.83 16.71
CA ALA A 322 -1.81 -44.91 16.10
C ALA A 322 -2.62 -44.13 17.17
N LYS A 323 -3.01 -44.78 18.28
CA LYS A 323 -3.70 -44.10 19.39
C LYS A 323 -2.81 -43.05 20.06
N THR A 324 -1.58 -43.44 20.38
CA THR A 324 -0.59 -42.55 21.01
C THR A 324 -0.32 -41.34 20.11
N LEU A 325 -0.11 -41.60 18.81
CA LEU A 325 0.17 -40.55 17.84
C LEU A 325 -1.04 -39.62 17.65
N LEU A 326 -2.26 -40.15 17.51
CA LEU A 326 -3.47 -39.33 17.38
C LEU A 326 -3.70 -38.43 18.59
N ASN A 327 -3.44 -38.93 19.80
CA ASN A 327 -3.52 -38.11 21.02
C ASN A 327 -2.52 -36.95 20.96
N SER A 328 -1.28 -37.22 20.55
CA SER A 328 -0.25 -36.18 20.42
C SER A 328 -0.61 -35.17 19.31
N ILE A 329 -1.07 -35.64 18.15
CA ILE A 329 -1.53 -34.77 17.05
C ILE A 329 -2.67 -33.86 17.53
N THR A 330 -3.67 -34.43 18.20
CA THR A 330 -4.84 -33.67 18.67
C THR A 330 -4.44 -32.61 19.70
N LYS A 331 -3.47 -32.90 20.56
CA LYS A 331 -3.03 -31.99 21.63
C LYS A 331 -2.07 -30.89 21.15
N ASN A 332 -1.24 -31.17 20.14
CA ASN A 332 -0.20 -30.24 19.69
C ASN A 332 -0.57 -29.49 18.41
N PHE A 333 -1.31 -30.12 17.50
CA PHE A 333 -1.66 -29.51 16.20
C PHE A 333 -3.16 -29.27 16.06
N GLY A 334 -3.99 -30.08 16.72
CA GLY A 334 -5.44 -30.02 16.52
C GLY A 334 -5.76 -30.41 15.07
N THR A 335 -6.18 -29.43 14.28
CA THR A 335 -6.43 -29.53 12.82
C THR A 335 -5.40 -28.77 11.98
N LEU A 336 -4.41 -28.10 12.59
CA LEU A 336 -3.32 -27.47 11.87
C LEU A 336 -2.47 -28.54 11.16
N PRO A 337 -1.99 -28.27 9.93
CA PRO A 337 -1.04 -29.15 9.26
C PRO A 337 0.29 -29.28 10.03
N PHE A 338 0.90 -30.45 9.94
CA PHE A 338 2.19 -30.78 10.54
C PHE A 338 3.02 -31.63 9.57
N CYS A 339 4.31 -31.77 9.85
CA CYS A 339 5.20 -32.66 9.09
C CYS A 339 5.90 -33.67 10.00
N ARG A 340 6.58 -34.65 9.39
CA ARG A 340 7.33 -35.68 10.12
C ARG A 340 8.39 -35.09 11.07
N ARG A 341 9.11 -34.05 10.64
CA ARG A 341 10.10 -33.34 11.48
C ARG A 341 9.48 -32.77 12.76
N TYR A 342 8.20 -32.38 12.73
CA TYR A 342 7.54 -31.86 13.94
C TYR A 342 7.22 -32.97 14.93
N LEU A 343 6.89 -34.17 14.43
CA LEU A 343 6.75 -35.36 15.28
C LEU A 343 8.10 -35.78 15.87
N ASP A 344 9.17 -35.74 15.08
CA ASP A 344 10.54 -36.01 15.54
C ASP A 344 10.94 -35.04 16.66
N ARG A 345 10.67 -33.74 16.47
CA ARG A 345 10.95 -32.69 17.46
C ARG A 345 10.17 -32.85 18.77
N LEU A 346 8.96 -33.42 18.70
CA LEU A 346 8.16 -33.79 19.88
C LEU A 346 8.65 -35.09 20.55
N GLY A 347 9.68 -35.74 20.02
CA GLY A 347 10.28 -36.94 20.58
C GLY A 347 9.59 -38.25 20.16
N HIS A 348 8.74 -38.23 19.12
CA HIS A 348 8.18 -39.47 18.59
C HIS A 348 9.22 -40.22 17.77
N ASP A 349 9.34 -41.52 17.98
CA ASP A 349 10.13 -42.44 17.16
C ASP A 349 9.25 -43.52 16.54
N LYS A 350 9.70 -44.13 15.44
CA LYS A 350 9.06 -45.30 14.79
C LYS A 350 7.54 -45.15 14.55
N TYR A 351 7.06 -43.92 14.34
CA TYR A 351 5.65 -43.58 14.30
C TYR A 351 4.97 -43.83 12.94
N LEU A 352 5.74 -44.13 11.88
CA LEU A 352 5.23 -44.27 10.50
C LEU A 352 4.11 -45.31 10.37
N LEU A 353 4.18 -46.44 11.08
CA LEU A 353 3.10 -47.43 11.10
C LEU A 353 1.81 -46.84 11.68
N GLY A 354 1.94 -46.08 12.77
CA GLY A 354 0.81 -45.40 13.41
C GLY A 354 0.23 -44.33 12.48
N LEU A 355 1.08 -43.50 11.87
CA LEU A 355 0.68 -42.45 10.94
C LEU A 355 -0.04 -43.01 9.72
N ASN A 356 0.50 -44.06 9.09
CA ASN A 356 -0.14 -44.74 7.96
C ASN A 356 -1.51 -45.32 8.34
N ASN A 357 -1.66 -45.86 9.55
CA ASN A 357 -2.95 -46.35 10.02
C ASN A 357 -3.98 -45.21 10.20
N LEU A 358 -3.54 -44.03 10.68
CA LEU A 358 -4.41 -42.85 10.78
C LEU A 358 -4.84 -42.34 9.40
N VAL A 359 -3.93 -42.37 8.41
CA VAL A 359 -4.22 -42.00 7.02
C VAL A 359 -5.22 -42.97 6.38
N GLN A 360 -4.97 -44.28 6.47
CA GLN A 360 -5.88 -45.30 5.95
C GLN A 360 -7.26 -45.27 6.62
N SER A 361 -7.34 -44.82 7.87
CA SER A 361 -8.61 -44.68 8.59
C SER A 361 -9.35 -43.38 8.26
N GLY A 362 -8.78 -42.49 7.44
CA GLY A 362 -9.37 -41.19 7.09
C GLY A 362 -9.36 -40.17 8.23
N ILE A 363 -8.62 -40.41 9.31
CA ILE A 363 -8.52 -39.48 10.45
C ILE A 363 -7.51 -38.37 10.17
N VAL A 364 -6.42 -38.73 9.51
CA VAL A 364 -5.37 -37.83 9.05
C VAL A 364 -5.35 -37.91 7.52
N GLU A 365 -5.16 -36.78 6.86
CA GLU A 365 -4.93 -36.72 5.43
C GLU A 365 -3.44 -36.51 5.14
N ALA A 366 -2.97 -37.12 4.06
CA ALA A 366 -1.59 -37.02 3.58
C ALA A 366 -1.57 -36.05 2.39
N TYR A 367 -0.66 -35.07 2.43
CA TYR A 367 -0.50 -34.07 1.38
C TYR A 367 0.88 -34.26 0.74
N PRO A 368 0.99 -35.12 -0.31
CA PRO A 368 2.26 -35.33 -0.99
C PRO A 368 2.70 -34.07 -1.77
N PRO A 369 4.00 -33.95 -2.07
CA PRO A 369 4.52 -32.93 -2.99
C PRO A 369 3.79 -32.94 -4.34
N LEU A 370 3.49 -31.74 -4.85
CA LEU A 370 2.73 -31.55 -6.08
C LEU A 370 3.66 -31.06 -7.19
N CYS A 371 3.93 -31.92 -8.18
CA CYS A 371 4.93 -31.70 -9.22
C CYS A 371 4.33 -31.59 -10.62
N ASP A 372 4.81 -30.62 -11.42
CA ASP A 372 4.63 -30.63 -12.88
C ASP A 372 5.68 -31.58 -13.52
N VAL A 373 5.75 -31.63 -14.84
CA VAL A 373 6.67 -32.51 -15.57
C VAL A 373 8.13 -32.18 -15.24
N LYS A 374 8.92 -33.22 -14.96
CA LYS A 374 10.34 -33.10 -14.69
C LYS A 374 11.06 -32.28 -15.78
N GLY A 375 11.88 -31.33 -15.34
CA GLY A 375 12.59 -30.38 -16.22
C GLY A 375 11.85 -29.07 -16.46
N SER A 376 10.60 -28.92 -16.00
CA SER A 376 9.96 -27.61 -15.93
C SER A 376 10.37 -26.84 -14.68
N TYR A 377 10.07 -25.55 -14.68
CA TYR A 377 10.24 -24.65 -13.54
C TYR A 377 8.88 -24.10 -13.13
N THR A 378 8.67 -24.03 -11.82
CA THR A 378 7.45 -23.46 -11.23
C THR A 378 7.83 -22.38 -10.24
N ALA A 379 7.03 -21.31 -10.21
CA ALA A 379 7.12 -20.23 -9.24
C ALA A 379 5.76 -20.03 -8.56
N GLN A 380 5.78 -19.57 -7.32
CA GLN A 380 4.62 -19.24 -6.50
C GLN A 380 4.81 -17.86 -5.87
N TYR A 381 3.73 -17.11 -5.80
CA TYR A 381 3.59 -16.02 -4.86
C TYR A 381 2.21 -16.08 -4.22
N GLU A 382 2.19 -15.78 -2.94
CA GLU A 382 0.97 -15.68 -2.17
C GLU A 382 1.10 -14.47 -1.25
N HIS A 383 0.26 -13.48 -1.49
CA HIS A 383 0.36 -12.17 -0.84
C HIS A 383 1.81 -11.64 -0.79
N PRO A 384 2.48 -11.51 -1.96
CA PRO A 384 3.89 -11.13 -2.01
C PRO A 384 4.14 -9.77 -1.36
N ALA A 385 5.33 -9.60 -0.76
CA ALA A 385 5.83 -8.26 -0.47
C ALA A 385 5.85 -7.43 -1.77
N PRO A 386 5.67 -6.10 -1.73
CA PRO A 386 5.96 -5.24 -2.88
C PRO A 386 7.35 -5.57 -3.46
N ALA A 387 7.49 -5.50 -4.79
CA ALA A 387 8.77 -5.80 -5.44
C ALA A 387 9.87 -4.88 -4.91
N ASP A 388 11.07 -5.45 -4.71
CA ASP A 388 12.29 -4.68 -4.59
C ASP A 388 12.44 -3.90 -5.89
N VAL A 389 11.95 -2.65 -5.87
CA VAL A 389 12.22 -1.69 -6.94
C VAL A 389 13.73 -1.44 -6.84
N GLU A 390 14.48 -1.60 -7.92
CA GLU A 390 15.88 -1.16 -7.92
C GLU A 390 15.93 0.34 -7.55
N HIS A 391 16.37 0.61 -6.33
CA HIS A 391 16.28 1.93 -5.70
C HIS A 391 17.53 2.78 -6.01
N GLU A 392 17.72 3.14 -7.27
CA GLU A 392 18.63 4.24 -7.59
C GLU A 392 17.85 5.55 -7.75
N GLY A 393 18.00 6.46 -6.78
CA GLY A 393 17.46 7.83 -6.86
C GLY A 393 16.69 8.30 -5.62
N PHE A 394 15.38 8.02 -5.57
CA PHE A 394 14.43 8.55 -4.57
C PHE A 394 14.41 7.82 -3.21
N PHE A 395 13.87 8.47 -2.17
CA PHE A 395 13.59 7.81 -0.88
C PHE A 395 12.28 7.02 -0.99
N TRP A 396 12.34 5.69 -1.02
CA TRP A 396 11.12 4.89 -1.04
C TRP A 396 10.65 4.60 0.39
N THR A 397 9.34 4.60 0.62
CA THR A 397 8.74 4.13 1.88
C THR A 397 7.53 3.24 1.62
N TYR A 398 7.37 2.22 2.47
CA TYR A 398 6.20 1.35 2.52
C TYR A 398 5.22 1.73 3.64
N THR A 399 5.51 2.77 4.42
CA THR A 399 4.60 3.25 5.47
C THR A 399 3.50 4.15 4.90
N GLU A 400 2.29 4.09 5.46
CA GLU A 400 1.23 5.04 5.12
C GLU A 400 1.68 6.50 5.34
N GLU A 401 1.02 7.45 4.66
CA GLU A 401 1.32 8.86 4.86
C GLU A 401 1.02 9.26 6.33
N PRO A 402 1.94 9.99 6.99
CA PRO A 402 1.93 10.19 8.44
C PRO A 402 0.81 11.14 8.89
N HIS A 403 0.22 11.93 7.99
CA HIS A 403 -0.81 12.90 8.31
C HIS A 403 -2.13 12.23 8.68
N ARG A 404 -2.51 11.14 8.02
CA ARG A 404 -3.70 10.37 8.41
C ARG A 404 -3.56 9.80 9.82
N THR A 405 -2.46 9.09 10.10
CA THR A 405 -2.21 8.49 11.41
C THR A 405 -2.15 9.56 12.50
N ARG A 406 -1.45 10.67 12.24
CA ARG A 406 -1.33 11.79 13.20
C ARG A 406 -2.65 12.52 13.40
N ARG A 407 -3.42 12.79 12.34
CA ARG A 407 -4.79 13.35 12.44
C ARG A 407 -5.67 12.50 13.35
N MET A 408 -5.66 11.18 13.18
CA MET A 408 -6.46 10.28 14.03
C MET A 408 -6.01 10.32 15.49
N ALA A 409 -4.69 10.37 15.74
CA ALA A 409 -4.14 10.50 17.09
C ALA A 409 -4.52 11.84 17.74
N ILE A 410 -4.46 12.95 16.98
CA ILE A 410 -4.84 14.28 17.44
C ILE A 410 -6.35 14.34 17.73
N ILE A 411 -7.22 13.84 16.86
CA ILE A 411 -8.67 13.82 17.10
C ILE A 411 -9.01 13.02 18.37
N LYS A 412 -8.28 11.92 18.62
CA LYS A 412 -8.47 11.10 19.82
C LYS A 412 -8.04 11.82 21.10
N ALA A 413 -6.93 12.55 21.05
CA ALA A 413 -6.41 13.29 22.21
C ALA A 413 -7.16 14.62 22.45
N HIS A 414 -7.51 15.33 21.38
CA HIS A 414 -8.08 16.67 21.36
C HIS A 414 -9.29 16.75 20.41
N PRO A 415 -10.42 16.13 20.74
CA PRO A 415 -11.60 16.11 19.85
C PRO A 415 -12.12 17.51 19.49
N GLU A 416 -11.83 18.52 20.32
CA GLU A 416 -12.18 19.92 20.08
C GLU A 416 -11.54 20.54 18.84
N VAL A 417 -10.44 19.99 18.30
CA VAL A 417 -9.82 20.50 17.07
C VAL A 417 -10.78 20.48 15.88
N THR A 418 -11.74 19.55 15.88
CA THR A 418 -12.77 19.44 14.83
C THR A 418 -13.69 20.66 14.79
N LYS A 419 -13.79 21.43 15.88
CA LYS A 419 -14.56 22.69 15.93
C LYS A 419 -13.89 23.83 15.18
N LEU A 420 -12.59 23.70 14.86
CA LEU A 420 -11.86 24.68 14.06
C LEU A 420 -12.21 24.55 12.57
N CYS A 421 -12.71 23.40 12.13
CA CYS A 421 -13.03 23.12 10.75
C CYS A 421 -14.17 24.00 10.20
N GLY A 422 -14.13 24.26 8.90
CA GLY A 422 -15.19 24.96 8.17
C GLY A 422 -14.73 26.26 7.54
N PRO A 423 -15.65 27.02 6.94
CA PRO A 423 -15.28 28.16 6.12
C PRO A 423 -14.76 29.34 6.95
N GLU A 424 -13.97 30.16 6.27
CA GLU A 424 -13.40 31.42 6.73
C GLU A 424 -13.86 32.56 5.79
N PRO A 425 -14.92 33.29 6.17
CA PRO A 425 -15.45 34.39 5.37
C PRO A 425 -14.45 35.52 5.10
N LEU A 426 -13.40 35.68 5.91
CA LEU A 426 -12.37 36.69 5.67
C LEU A 426 -11.65 36.47 4.33
N THR A 427 -11.48 35.21 3.92
CA THR A 427 -10.77 34.81 2.69
C THR A 427 -11.31 35.55 1.46
N LYS A 428 -12.63 35.68 1.30
CA LYS A 428 -13.20 36.33 0.11
C LYS A 428 -12.89 37.83 0.04
N TYR A 429 -12.77 38.52 1.17
CA TYR A 429 -12.46 39.94 1.20
C TYR A 429 -10.98 40.19 0.90
N VAL A 430 -10.09 39.39 1.49
CA VAL A 430 -8.65 39.45 1.23
C VAL A 430 -8.37 39.20 -0.25
N VAL A 431 -8.93 38.11 -0.81
CA VAL A 431 -8.76 37.78 -2.23
C VAL A 431 -9.26 38.91 -3.13
N THR A 432 -10.45 39.45 -2.86
CA THR A 432 -11.00 40.57 -3.66
C THR A 432 -10.09 41.80 -3.60
N GLY A 433 -9.53 42.12 -2.44
CA GLY A 433 -8.57 43.21 -2.27
C GLY A 433 -7.28 42.99 -3.05
N VAL A 434 -6.74 41.77 -3.05
CA VAL A 434 -5.50 41.43 -3.77
C VAL A 434 -5.72 41.41 -5.29
N VAL A 435 -6.86 40.90 -5.76
CA VAL A 435 -7.25 40.99 -7.18
C VAL A 435 -7.38 42.46 -7.61
N ALA A 436 -8.03 43.29 -6.79
CA ALA A 436 -8.15 44.72 -7.08
C ALA A 436 -6.79 45.43 -7.10
N LEU A 437 -5.87 45.08 -6.20
CA LEU A 437 -4.50 45.60 -6.17
C LEU A 437 -3.75 45.26 -7.46
N GLN A 438 -3.81 44.00 -7.91
CA GLN A 438 -3.19 43.56 -9.16
C GLN A 438 -3.72 44.31 -10.37
N VAL A 439 -5.05 44.44 -10.49
CA VAL A 439 -5.68 45.18 -11.58
C VAL A 439 -5.30 46.66 -11.54
N LEU A 440 -5.25 47.25 -10.35
CA LEU A 440 -4.82 48.64 -10.17
C LEU A 440 -3.36 48.82 -10.63
N CYS A 441 -2.44 47.97 -10.20
CA CYS A 441 -1.04 48.02 -10.62
C CYS A 441 -0.89 47.84 -12.13
N ALA A 442 -1.62 46.89 -12.73
CA ALA A 442 -1.65 46.69 -14.17
C ALA A 442 -2.10 47.96 -14.91
N CYS A 443 -3.17 48.60 -14.44
CA CYS A 443 -3.68 49.86 -14.99
C CYS A 443 -2.71 51.04 -14.80
N LEU A 444 -2.00 51.11 -13.67
CA LEU A 444 -1.00 52.16 -13.41
C LEU A 444 0.24 52.01 -14.29
N LEU A 445 0.62 50.79 -14.63
CA LEU A 445 1.79 50.49 -15.47
C LEU A 445 1.51 50.46 -16.98
N ARG A 446 0.28 50.76 -17.42
CA ARG A 446 -0.16 50.67 -18.83
C ARG A 446 0.70 51.40 -19.86
N ASN A 447 1.40 52.45 -19.44
CA ASN A 447 2.25 53.28 -20.30
C ASN A 447 3.73 53.20 -19.92
N THR A 448 4.09 52.28 -19.03
CA THR A 448 5.45 52.12 -18.52
C THR A 448 6.16 51.04 -19.35
N PRO A 449 7.37 51.30 -19.90
CA PRO A 449 8.09 50.29 -20.67
C PRO A 449 8.36 49.01 -19.87
N ILE A 450 8.10 47.84 -20.47
CA ILE A 450 8.16 46.52 -19.79
C ILE A 450 9.53 46.25 -19.16
N LEU A 451 10.62 46.59 -19.86
CA LEU A 451 11.99 46.36 -19.40
C LEU A 451 12.51 47.46 -18.44
N SER A 452 11.68 48.42 -18.05
CA SER A 452 12.09 49.47 -17.13
C SER A 452 12.13 48.98 -15.68
N TRP A 453 13.04 49.54 -14.88
CA TRP A 453 13.15 49.24 -13.46
C TRP A 453 11.84 49.45 -12.67
N PRO A 454 11.08 50.55 -12.87
CA PRO A 454 9.79 50.70 -12.19
C PRO A 454 8.82 49.55 -12.51
N PHE A 455 8.72 49.14 -13.78
CA PHE A 455 7.84 48.05 -14.18
C PHE A 455 8.28 46.73 -13.54
N PHE A 456 9.56 46.39 -13.66
CA PHE A 456 10.12 45.14 -13.12
C PHE A 456 10.03 45.08 -11.59
N LEU A 457 10.40 46.14 -10.87
CA LEU A 457 10.35 46.19 -9.40
C LEU A 457 8.91 46.12 -8.89
N THR A 458 7.95 46.79 -9.54
CA THR A 458 6.53 46.67 -9.19
C THR A 458 6.02 45.25 -9.46
N ALA A 459 6.39 44.64 -10.59
CA ALA A 459 6.01 43.27 -10.94
C ALA A 459 6.60 42.23 -9.98
N TYR A 460 7.83 42.43 -9.51
CA TYR A 460 8.50 41.53 -8.58
C TYR A 460 8.04 41.73 -7.14
N ILE A 461 8.12 42.95 -6.60
CA ILE A 461 7.88 43.18 -5.16
C ILE A 461 6.38 43.11 -4.84
N ILE A 462 5.56 43.86 -5.57
CA ILE A 462 4.12 43.92 -5.33
C ILE A 462 3.45 42.76 -6.05
N GLY A 463 3.71 42.64 -7.35
CA GLY A 463 3.02 41.70 -8.22
C GLY A 463 3.29 40.23 -7.87
N ALA A 464 4.55 39.83 -7.71
CA ALA A 464 4.89 38.45 -7.41
C ALA A 464 4.41 38.05 -6.00
N THR A 465 4.53 38.94 -5.01
CA THR A 465 3.98 38.71 -3.65
C THR A 465 2.46 38.56 -3.67
N ALA A 466 1.74 39.41 -4.43
CA ALA A 466 0.30 39.31 -4.55
C ALA A 466 -0.13 38.06 -5.36
N ASN A 467 0.62 37.63 -6.36
CA ASN A 467 0.32 36.37 -7.06
C ASN A 467 0.64 35.14 -6.21
N GLN A 468 1.67 35.19 -5.36
CA GLN A 468 1.91 34.18 -4.32
C GLN A 468 0.73 34.06 -3.35
N ASN A 469 0.19 35.21 -2.92
CA ASN A 469 -1.03 35.24 -2.14
C ASN A 469 -2.21 34.59 -2.90
N ILE A 470 -2.43 34.95 -4.18
CA ILE A 470 -3.52 34.38 -4.98
C ILE A 470 -3.36 32.88 -5.22
N PHE A 471 -2.15 32.38 -5.49
CA PHE A 471 -1.90 30.95 -5.64
C PHE A 471 -2.37 30.18 -4.39
N LEU A 472 -2.01 30.69 -3.23
CA LEU A 472 -2.37 30.08 -1.95
C LEU A 472 -3.82 30.36 -1.51
N ALA A 473 -4.44 31.44 -2.01
CA ALA A 473 -5.87 31.61 -1.90
C ALA A 473 -6.63 30.55 -2.69
N ILE A 474 -6.21 30.26 -3.93
CA ILE A 474 -6.83 29.22 -4.77
C ILE A 474 -6.62 27.84 -4.14
N HIS A 475 -5.48 27.61 -3.51
CA HIS A 475 -5.23 26.47 -2.64
C HIS A 475 -6.26 26.36 -1.51
N GLU A 476 -6.43 27.39 -0.68
CA GLU A 476 -7.44 27.41 0.40
C GLU A 476 -8.89 27.20 -0.13
N ILE A 477 -9.23 27.87 -1.23
CA ILE A 477 -10.56 27.77 -1.87
C ILE A 477 -10.79 26.35 -2.42
N SER A 478 -9.73 25.65 -2.83
CA SER A 478 -9.78 24.25 -3.28
C SER A 478 -10.20 23.27 -2.18
N HIS A 479 -10.04 23.64 -0.92
CA HIS A 479 -10.56 22.89 0.23
C HIS A 479 -11.99 23.29 0.63
N ASN A 480 -12.64 24.17 -0.14
CA ASN A 480 -13.94 24.79 0.16
C ASN A 480 -13.94 25.67 1.42
N LEU A 481 -12.82 26.34 1.70
CA LEU A 481 -12.68 27.13 2.92
C LEU A 481 -13.19 28.56 2.77
N ALA A 482 -13.47 29.09 1.57
CA ALA A 482 -14.01 30.44 1.44
C ALA A 482 -15.54 30.50 1.64
N PHE A 483 -16.26 29.45 1.21
CA PHE A 483 -17.72 29.37 1.30
C PHE A 483 -18.21 27.98 1.72
N LYS A 484 -19.42 27.90 2.28
CA LYS A 484 -20.08 26.60 2.52
C LYS A 484 -20.43 25.86 1.21
N SER A 485 -20.73 26.59 0.15
CA SER A 485 -21.13 26.01 -1.15
C SER A 485 -19.90 25.64 -1.98
N PRO A 486 -19.72 24.36 -2.38
CA PRO A 486 -18.62 23.95 -3.24
C PRO A 486 -18.62 24.67 -4.59
N LEU A 487 -19.81 24.93 -5.16
CA LEU A 487 -19.93 25.68 -6.42
C LEU A 487 -19.48 27.13 -6.25
N ALA A 488 -19.85 27.78 -5.15
CA ALA A 488 -19.41 29.15 -4.87
C ALA A 488 -17.88 29.24 -4.74
N ASN A 489 -17.24 28.28 -4.07
CA ASN A 489 -15.79 28.19 -4.03
C ASN A 489 -15.19 28.03 -5.44
N ARG A 490 -15.75 27.15 -6.28
CA ARG A 490 -15.25 26.95 -7.65
C ARG A 490 -15.34 28.22 -8.50
N ILE A 491 -16.47 28.92 -8.45
CA ILE A 491 -16.65 30.19 -9.18
C ILE A 491 -15.72 31.26 -8.62
N PHE A 492 -15.57 31.34 -7.30
CA PHE A 492 -14.69 32.32 -6.67
C PHE A 492 -13.21 32.04 -6.92
N ALA A 493 -12.80 30.77 -7.06
CA ALA A 493 -11.46 30.40 -7.48
C ALA A 493 -11.15 30.93 -8.89
N VAL A 494 -12.11 30.86 -9.82
CA VAL A 494 -11.98 31.45 -11.16
C VAL A 494 -11.83 32.97 -11.10
N PHE A 495 -12.53 33.64 -10.19
CA PHE A 495 -12.33 35.07 -9.95
C PHE A 495 -10.94 35.38 -9.36
N ALA A 496 -10.50 34.60 -8.37
CA ALA A 496 -9.16 34.73 -7.80
C ALA A 496 -8.07 34.54 -8.87
N ASN A 497 -8.33 33.67 -9.87
CA ASN A 497 -7.42 33.36 -10.96
C ASN A 497 -7.15 34.53 -11.92
N LEU A 498 -8.01 35.56 -11.98
CA LEU A 498 -7.94 36.59 -13.02
C LEU A 498 -6.56 37.26 -13.15
N PRO A 499 -5.89 37.68 -12.06
CA PRO A 499 -4.56 38.30 -12.14
C PRO A 499 -3.43 37.37 -12.58
N ILE A 500 -3.68 36.07 -12.71
CA ILE A 500 -2.64 35.12 -13.12
C ILE A 500 -2.44 35.14 -14.65
N GLY A 501 -3.47 35.55 -15.40
CA GLY A 501 -3.44 35.69 -16.86
C GLY A 501 -3.57 34.36 -17.62
N ILE A 502 -3.68 33.22 -16.92
CA ILE A 502 -3.82 31.88 -17.50
C ILE A 502 -4.83 31.07 -16.68
N PRO A 503 -5.76 30.32 -17.30
CA PRO A 503 -6.81 29.60 -16.58
C PRO A 503 -6.29 28.32 -15.91
N TYR A 504 -5.86 28.38 -14.65
CA TYR A 504 -5.29 27.22 -13.94
C TYR A 504 -6.12 26.74 -12.75
N SER A 505 -6.93 27.60 -12.10
CA SER A 505 -7.62 27.27 -10.84
C SER A 505 -8.53 26.04 -10.90
N ALA A 506 -9.21 25.82 -12.03
CA ALA A 506 -10.07 24.67 -12.24
C ALA A 506 -9.29 23.35 -12.28
N SER A 507 -8.12 23.35 -12.92
CA SER A 507 -7.22 22.20 -13.02
C SER A 507 -6.47 21.96 -11.71
N PHE A 508 -6.05 23.02 -11.03
CA PHE A 508 -5.30 22.94 -9.78
C PHE A 508 -6.01 22.11 -8.71
N ARG A 509 -7.30 22.40 -8.48
CA ARG A 509 -8.08 21.78 -7.41
C ARG A 509 -8.01 20.24 -7.39
N PRO A 510 -8.37 19.51 -8.45
CA PRO A 510 -8.35 18.05 -8.42
C PRO A 510 -6.95 17.45 -8.28
N TYR A 511 -5.91 18.03 -8.88
CA TYR A 511 -4.52 17.60 -8.68
C TYR A 511 -4.11 17.80 -7.22
N HIS A 512 -4.35 18.99 -6.66
CA HIS A 512 -4.04 19.33 -5.27
C HIS A 512 -4.77 18.45 -4.25
N LEU A 513 -6.07 18.19 -4.45
CA LEU A 513 -6.80 17.28 -3.57
C LEU A 513 -6.35 15.82 -3.70
N THR A 514 -5.78 15.44 -4.85
CA THR A 514 -5.17 14.11 -5.05
C THR A 514 -3.84 14.02 -4.32
N HIS A 515 -3.02 15.06 -4.36
CA HIS A 515 -1.77 15.19 -3.61
C HIS A 515 -2.00 14.99 -2.09
N HIS A 516 -2.96 15.68 -1.47
CA HIS A 516 -3.28 15.45 -0.06
C HIS A 516 -3.75 14.03 0.28
N LYS A 517 -4.34 13.32 -0.68
CA LYS A 517 -4.86 11.95 -0.47
C LYS A 517 -3.85 10.87 -0.81
N SER A 518 -2.84 11.21 -1.60
CA SER A 518 -1.94 10.28 -2.29
C SER A 518 -0.51 10.79 -2.21
N LEU A 519 -0.15 11.46 -1.11
CA LEU A 519 1.13 12.15 -0.94
C LEU A 519 2.29 11.18 -1.20
N GLY A 520 3.17 11.56 -2.11
CA GLY A 520 4.32 10.74 -2.48
C GLY A 520 3.99 9.48 -3.28
N VAL A 521 2.73 9.23 -3.69
CA VAL A 521 2.41 8.05 -4.51
C VAL A 521 2.83 8.30 -5.96
N ASP A 522 3.69 7.43 -6.47
CA ASP A 522 4.20 7.55 -7.85
C ASP A 522 3.06 7.42 -8.87
N GLY A 523 3.08 8.27 -9.90
CA GLY A 523 2.01 8.34 -10.91
C GLY A 523 0.68 8.98 -10.47
N LEU A 524 0.48 9.27 -9.17
CA LEU A 524 -0.72 9.96 -8.64
C LEU A 524 -0.42 11.33 -8.04
N ASP A 525 0.73 11.49 -7.39
CA ASP A 525 1.18 12.77 -6.86
C ASP A 525 1.96 13.53 -7.93
N THR A 526 1.30 14.50 -8.59
CA THR A 526 1.93 15.31 -9.64
C THR A 526 2.99 16.27 -9.12
N ASP A 527 3.13 16.43 -7.80
CA ASP A 527 4.15 17.29 -7.22
C ASP A 527 5.51 16.57 -7.17
N LEU A 528 5.55 15.25 -7.33
CA LEU A 528 6.78 14.49 -7.43
C LEU A 528 7.51 14.78 -8.76
N PRO A 529 8.82 15.08 -8.72
CA PRO A 529 9.60 15.17 -9.93
C PRO A 529 9.75 13.79 -10.59
N THR A 530 9.84 13.79 -11.91
CA THR A 530 10.09 12.57 -12.68
C THR A 530 11.56 12.17 -12.56
N ALA A 531 11.87 10.89 -12.80
CA ALA A 531 13.27 10.43 -12.87
C ALA A 531 14.06 11.17 -13.96
N PHE A 532 13.40 11.49 -15.09
CA PHE A 532 13.96 12.32 -16.14
C PHE A 532 14.32 13.72 -15.64
N GLU A 533 13.38 14.43 -15.00
CA GLU A 533 13.65 15.74 -14.41
C GLU A 533 14.81 15.68 -13.41
N ALA A 534 14.84 14.65 -12.56
CA ALA A 534 15.89 14.50 -11.56
C ALA A 534 17.27 14.23 -12.18
N LEU A 535 17.36 13.41 -13.24
CA LEU A 535 18.63 13.15 -13.93
C LEU A 535 19.26 14.43 -14.52
N PHE A 536 18.44 15.31 -15.11
CA PHE A 536 18.93 16.49 -15.82
C PHE A 536 19.06 17.74 -14.93
N LEU A 537 18.24 17.84 -13.89
CA LEU A 537 18.16 19.06 -13.07
C LEU A 537 18.94 18.95 -11.75
N ASP A 538 19.48 17.80 -11.38
CA ASP A 538 20.19 17.61 -10.10
C ASP A 538 21.65 18.08 -10.10
N SER A 539 21.89 19.27 -10.65
CA SER A 539 23.16 20.00 -10.57
C SER A 539 22.91 21.42 -10.03
N VAL A 540 23.93 22.15 -9.60
CA VAL A 540 23.73 23.54 -9.12
C VAL A 540 23.02 24.40 -10.17
N LEU A 541 23.42 24.30 -11.44
CA LEU A 541 22.78 25.03 -12.54
C LEU A 541 21.38 24.48 -12.84
N GLY A 542 21.19 23.16 -12.82
CA GLY A 542 19.90 22.52 -13.03
C GLY A 542 18.87 22.88 -11.95
N LYS A 543 19.29 22.93 -10.67
CA LYS A 543 18.46 23.30 -9.53
C LYS A 543 18.16 24.80 -9.53
N ALA A 544 19.11 25.65 -9.92
CA ALA A 544 18.86 27.07 -10.14
C ALA A 544 17.85 27.30 -11.28
N PHE A 545 17.97 26.52 -12.37
CA PHE A 545 17.01 26.54 -13.48
C PHE A 545 15.62 26.09 -12.99
N PHE A 546 15.53 24.96 -12.29
CA PHE A 546 14.28 24.49 -11.69
C PHE A 546 13.63 25.55 -10.79
N ALA A 547 14.37 26.14 -9.85
CA ALA A 547 13.86 27.16 -8.93
C ALA A 547 13.47 28.48 -9.64
N THR A 548 14.05 28.77 -10.81
CA THR A 548 13.68 29.94 -11.61
C THR A 548 12.41 29.70 -12.43
N PHE A 549 12.24 28.48 -12.94
CA PHE A 549 11.16 28.09 -13.85
C PHE A 549 10.12 27.17 -13.20
N GLN A 550 10.07 27.16 -11.86
CA GLN A 550 9.36 26.15 -11.07
C GLN A 550 7.88 26.06 -11.44
N ILE A 551 7.23 27.21 -11.67
CA ILE A 551 5.82 27.27 -12.08
C ILE A 551 5.51 26.44 -13.33
N PHE A 552 6.45 26.31 -14.27
CA PHE A 552 6.24 25.51 -15.49
C PHE A 552 6.30 24.02 -15.19
N PHE A 553 7.15 23.57 -14.28
CA PHE A 553 7.19 22.17 -13.88
C PHE A 553 5.87 21.76 -13.21
N TYR A 554 5.36 22.56 -12.27
CA TYR A 554 4.07 22.28 -11.63
C TYR A 554 2.88 22.40 -12.59
N ALA A 555 2.94 23.30 -13.58
CA ALA A 555 1.86 23.47 -14.56
C ALA A 555 1.86 22.37 -15.64
N LEU A 556 3.03 21.94 -16.12
CA LEU A 556 3.17 21.03 -17.26
C LEU A 556 3.26 19.56 -16.86
N ARG A 557 3.92 19.23 -15.74
CA ARG A 557 4.11 17.84 -15.30
C ARG A 557 2.80 17.06 -15.20
N PRO A 558 1.69 17.60 -14.65
CA PRO A 558 0.41 16.89 -14.64
C PRO A 558 -0.05 16.41 -16.02
N MET A 559 0.27 17.15 -17.10
CA MET A 559 -0.13 16.78 -18.46
C MET A 559 0.59 15.52 -18.98
N PHE A 560 1.73 15.17 -18.40
CA PHE A 560 2.53 13.99 -18.79
C PHE A 560 2.38 12.81 -17.84
N ILE A 561 1.98 13.04 -16.58
CA ILE A 561 1.85 11.98 -15.57
C ILE A 561 0.45 11.36 -15.58
N TYR A 562 -0.60 12.17 -15.38
CA TYR A 562 -1.97 11.70 -15.55
C TYR A 562 -2.90 12.85 -15.87
N GLN A 563 -3.70 12.67 -16.92
CA GLN A 563 -4.59 13.72 -17.42
C GLN A 563 -5.99 13.56 -16.85
N LEU A 564 -6.53 14.65 -16.31
CA LEU A 564 -7.92 14.72 -15.87
C LEU A 564 -8.87 15.10 -17.02
N PRO A 565 -10.09 14.54 -17.05
CA PRO A 565 -11.06 14.91 -18.07
C PRO A 565 -11.50 16.37 -17.91
N ILE A 566 -11.51 17.10 -19.02
CA ILE A 566 -11.98 18.49 -19.07
C ILE A 566 -13.47 18.50 -18.70
N SER A 567 -13.81 19.31 -17.71
CA SER A 567 -15.19 19.47 -17.22
C SER A 567 -15.73 20.87 -17.47
N ARG A 568 -17.04 21.07 -17.25
CA ARG A 568 -17.70 22.38 -17.48
C ARG A 568 -17.05 23.55 -16.73
N ILE A 569 -16.48 23.29 -15.54
CA ILE A 569 -15.79 24.35 -14.78
C ILE A 569 -14.45 24.74 -15.42
N HIS A 570 -13.77 23.81 -16.13
CA HIS A 570 -12.57 24.13 -16.89
C HIS A 570 -12.90 25.05 -18.06
N LEU A 571 -13.94 24.71 -18.83
CA LEU A 571 -14.41 25.56 -19.92
C LEU A 571 -14.85 26.95 -19.40
N PHE A 572 -15.55 27.00 -18.27
CA PHE A 572 -15.92 28.26 -17.62
C PHE A 572 -14.70 29.08 -17.21
N ASN A 573 -13.67 28.47 -16.59
CA ASN A 573 -12.43 29.15 -16.24
C ASN A 573 -11.74 29.72 -17.49
N ILE A 574 -11.65 28.94 -18.56
CA ILE A 574 -11.02 29.37 -19.83
C ILE A 574 -11.76 30.58 -20.41
N VAL A 575 -13.09 30.49 -20.53
CA VAL A 575 -13.91 31.57 -21.11
C VAL A 575 -13.81 32.84 -20.28
N VAL A 576 -13.92 32.75 -18.96
CA VAL A 576 -13.85 33.91 -18.06
C VAL A 576 -12.46 34.56 -18.08
N GLN A 577 -11.39 33.75 -18.06
CA GLN A 577 -10.02 34.26 -18.12
C GLN A 577 -9.76 34.98 -19.44
N ILE A 578 -10.06 34.34 -20.58
CA ILE A 578 -9.89 34.95 -21.90
C ILE A 578 -10.70 36.24 -22.03
N ALA A 579 -11.96 36.24 -21.57
CA ALA A 579 -12.80 37.43 -21.59
C ALA A 579 -12.20 38.58 -20.78
N PHE A 580 -11.71 38.29 -19.57
CA PHE A 580 -11.03 39.27 -18.72
C PHE A 580 -9.76 39.80 -19.37
N ASP A 581 -8.90 38.94 -19.91
CA ASP A 581 -7.64 39.32 -20.54
C ASP A 581 -7.90 40.21 -21.77
N ILE A 582 -8.91 39.87 -22.59
CA ILE A 582 -9.34 40.70 -23.73
C ILE A 582 -9.81 42.07 -23.26
N VAL A 583 -10.64 42.13 -22.21
CA VAL A 583 -11.13 43.40 -21.66
C VAL A 583 -9.97 44.23 -21.12
N LEU A 584 -9.04 43.62 -20.40
CA LEU A 584 -7.85 44.30 -19.87
C LEU A 584 -6.98 44.87 -20.98
N VAL A 585 -6.66 44.08 -22.02
CA VAL A 585 -5.85 44.53 -23.14
C VAL A 585 -6.54 45.66 -23.90
N LYS A 586 -7.86 45.58 -24.11
CA LYS A 586 -8.62 46.64 -24.79
C LYS A 586 -8.71 47.94 -24.00
N THR A 587 -8.71 47.89 -22.67
CA THR A 587 -8.94 49.06 -21.81
C THR A 587 -7.65 49.66 -21.24
N ALA A 588 -6.65 48.82 -20.93
CA ALA A 588 -5.39 49.19 -20.30
C ALA A 588 -4.15 48.77 -21.12
N GLY A 589 -4.31 48.17 -22.30
CA GLY A 589 -3.22 47.87 -23.22
C GLY A 589 -2.38 46.64 -22.86
N TRP A 590 -1.49 46.26 -23.76
CA TRP A 590 -0.64 45.07 -23.62
C TRP A 590 0.36 45.13 -22.46
N HIS A 591 0.78 46.33 -22.04
CA HIS A 591 1.67 46.50 -20.88
C HIS A 591 0.99 46.05 -19.58
N ALA A 592 -0.31 46.30 -19.43
CA ALA A 592 -1.08 45.84 -18.27
C ALA A 592 -1.17 44.31 -18.21
N PHE A 593 -1.40 43.66 -19.35
CA PHE A 593 -1.39 42.20 -19.44
C PHE A 593 0.01 41.61 -19.20
N ALA A 594 1.06 42.25 -19.77
CA ALA A 594 2.44 41.85 -19.54
C ALA A 594 2.83 41.91 -18.06
N TYR A 595 2.31 42.90 -17.31
CA TYR A 595 2.52 42.98 -15.87
C TYR A 595 1.95 41.73 -15.15
N LEU A 596 0.71 41.33 -15.45
CA LEU A 596 0.08 40.16 -14.83
C LEU A 596 0.86 38.87 -15.11
N ILE A 597 1.25 38.65 -16.37
CA ILE A 597 2.03 37.48 -16.78
C ILE A 597 3.41 37.48 -16.12
N MET A 598 4.10 38.62 -16.11
CA MET A 598 5.42 38.72 -15.50
C MET A 598 5.36 38.53 -13.98
N SER A 599 4.34 39.06 -13.32
CA SER A 599 4.10 38.83 -11.89
C SER A 599 3.80 37.37 -11.56
N SER A 600 3.05 36.65 -12.39
CA SER A 600 2.84 35.20 -12.24
C SER A 600 4.12 34.40 -12.40
N PHE A 601 4.92 34.71 -13.42
CA PHE A 601 6.19 34.06 -13.63
C PHE A 601 7.11 34.26 -12.43
N LEU A 602 7.35 35.53 -12.05
CA LEU A 602 8.23 35.89 -10.95
C LEU A 602 7.74 35.34 -9.61
N ALA A 603 6.43 35.20 -9.40
CA ALA A 603 5.85 34.58 -8.22
C ALA A 603 6.36 33.15 -8.04
N GLY A 604 6.39 32.34 -9.09
CA GLY A 604 6.91 30.97 -9.05
C GLY A 604 8.39 30.83 -9.46
N SER A 605 9.17 31.91 -9.37
CA SER A 605 10.62 31.92 -9.60
C SER A 605 11.37 32.09 -8.26
N LEU A 606 12.57 32.69 -8.28
CA LEU A 606 13.41 32.99 -7.11
C LEU A 606 12.84 34.09 -6.19
N HIS A 607 11.55 34.03 -5.86
CA HIS A 607 10.88 34.92 -4.92
C HIS A 607 10.92 34.35 -3.49
N PRO A 608 11.08 35.16 -2.43
CA PRO A 608 11.16 34.66 -1.05
C PRO A 608 10.02 33.73 -0.62
N CYS A 609 8.79 34.01 -1.04
CA CYS A 609 7.65 33.15 -0.74
C CYS A 609 7.70 31.83 -1.52
N ALA A 610 8.24 31.80 -2.74
CA ALA A 610 8.27 30.59 -3.59
C ALA A 610 9.05 29.43 -2.98
N GLY A 611 9.88 29.69 -1.98
CA GLY A 611 10.55 28.63 -1.23
C GLY A 611 9.60 27.64 -0.58
N HIS A 612 8.33 28.00 -0.36
CA HIS A 612 7.31 27.09 0.15
C HIS A 612 7.14 25.83 -0.71
N PHE A 613 7.15 25.97 -2.05
CA PHE A 613 7.00 24.83 -2.98
C PHE A 613 8.11 23.77 -2.83
N ILE A 614 9.29 24.17 -2.36
CA ILE A 614 10.41 23.25 -2.07
C ILE A 614 10.36 22.81 -0.61
N ALA A 615 10.16 23.76 0.31
CA ALA A 615 10.18 23.57 1.75
C ALA A 615 9.18 22.51 2.21
N GLU A 616 8.03 22.42 1.55
CA GLU A 616 6.92 21.62 2.03
C GLU A 616 7.19 20.11 1.99
N HIS A 617 7.80 19.60 0.92
CA HIS A 617 7.89 18.15 0.67
C HIS A 617 9.25 17.61 0.22
N TYR A 618 10.28 18.45 0.06
CA TYR A 618 11.64 17.95 -0.13
C TYR A 618 12.29 17.59 1.21
N VAL A 619 13.06 16.51 1.22
CA VAL A 619 13.78 16.03 2.41
C VAL A 619 15.11 16.78 2.51
N PHE A 620 15.24 17.63 3.53
CA PHE A 620 16.46 18.41 3.78
C PHE A 620 17.40 17.79 4.82
N GLU A 621 16.94 16.79 5.57
CA GLU A 621 17.78 16.14 6.59
C GLU A 621 18.73 15.13 5.95
N LYS A 622 20.02 15.17 6.34
CA LYS A 622 21.02 14.20 5.90
C LYS A 622 20.70 12.83 6.48
N GLN A 623 20.17 11.96 5.63
CA GLN A 623 19.81 10.61 6.05
C GLN A 623 21.00 9.64 5.89
N THR A 624 21.15 8.68 6.79
CA THR A 624 22.19 7.64 6.72
C THR A 624 21.94 6.70 5.55
N SER A 625 22.96 6.02 5.00
CA SER A 625 22.84 5.19 3.79
C SER A 625 21.74 4.13 3.82
N GLY A 626 21.24 3.75 5.01
CA GLY A 626 20.11 2.83 5.20
C GLY A 626 18.72 3.47 5.14
N SER A 627 18.59 4.78 5.01
CA SER A 627 17.30 5.51 4.91
C SER A 627 16.68 5.52 3.50
N LYS A 628 17.49 5.23 2.48
CA LYS A 628 17.04 5.00 1.10
C LYS A 628 16.56 3.56 0.91
N ASP A 629 16.90 2.69 1.84
CA ASP A 629 16.38 1.34 1.92
C ASP A 629 14.99 1.40 2.57
N PRO A 630 13.91 1.15 1.80
CA PRO A 630 12.56 1.16 2.36
C PRO A 630 12.33 0.04 3.38
N ALA A 631 13.24 -0.94 3.51
CA ALA A 631 13.21 -1.95 4.56
C ALA A 631 13.63 -1.41 5.94
N SER A 632 14.25 -0.23 6.02
CA SER A 632 14.69 0.35 7.29
C SER A 632 13.56 0.76 8.22
N LEU A 633 12.32 0.92 7.70
CA LEU A 633 11.13 1.42 8.40
C LEU A 633 11.39 2.73 9.18
N ALA A 634 12.51 3.41 8.91
CA ALA A 634 12.89 4.63 9.57
C ALA A 634 11.99 5.74 9.03
N PRO A 635 11.28 6.49 9.88
CA PRO A 635 10.42 7.57 9.41
C PRO A 635 11.28 8.65 8.77
N VAL A 636 11.26 8.73 7.44
CA VAL A 636 11.84 9.84 6.70
C VAL A 636 10.86 11.00 6.78
N PRO A 637 11.26 12.17 7.32
CA PRO A 637 10.35 13.29 7.40
C PRO A 637 10.06 13.84 6.00
N GLU A 638 8.82 13.69 5.54
CA GLU A 638 8.39 14.04 4.19
C GLU A 638 7.57 15.32 4.09
N THR A 639 7.27 15.94 5.24
CA THR A 639 6.53 17.20 5.32
C THR A 639 7.13 18.11 6.38
N PHE A 640 7.49 19.34 5.98
CA PHE A 640 8.13 20.30 6.88
C PHE A 640 7.25 21.54 7.06
N SER A 641 7.16 22.03 8.30
CA SER A 641 6.47 23.30 8.59
C SER A 641 7.45 24.48 8.59
N TYR A 642 6.94 25.69 8.38
CA TYR A 642 7.59 26.99 8.53
C TYR A 642 6.66 27.90 9.32
N TYR A 643 7.12 28.41 10.46
CA TYR A 643 6.35 29.31 11.32
C TYR A 643 6.83 30.77 11.26
N GLY A 644 7.57 31.14 10.22
CA GLY A 644 8.14 32.47 10.10
C GLY A 644 7.19 33.52 9.50
N PRO A 645 7.65 34.78 9.38
CA PRO A 645 6.80 35.92 9.08
C PRO A 645 6.20 35.93 7.68
N LEU A 646 6.78 35.22 6.70
CA LEU A 646 6.26 35.21 5.33
C LEU A 646 4.85 34.59 5.22
N ASN A 647 4.44 33.82 6.23
CA ASN A 647 3.09 33.26 6.36
C ASN A 647 1.97 34.30 6.25
N ILE A 648 2.23 35.56 6.63
CA ILE A 648 1.26 36.65 6.54
C ILE A 648 0.78 36.88 5.09
N PHE A 649 1.64 36.61 4.11
CA PHE A 649 1.32 36.78 2.69
C PHE A 649 0.74 35.51 2.06
N THR A 650 0.85 34.37 2.75
CA THR A 650 0.67 33.03 2.17
C THR A 650 -0.35 32.20 2.96
N TYR A 651 -1.37 32.86 3.54
CA TYR A 651 -2.47 32.19 4.23
C TYR A 651 -1.99 31.13 5.23
N ASN A 652 -0.94 31.43 6.00
CA ASN A 652 -0.37 30.50 6.98
C ASN A 652 -0.06 29.07 6.46
N VAL A 653 0.11 28.88 5.14
CA VAL A 653 0.37 27.55 4.54
C VAL A 653 1.63 26.90 5.10
N GLY A 654 2.58 27.70 5.60
CA GLY A 654 3.78 27.20 6.26
C GLY A 654 3.47 26.35 7.50
N LEU A 655 2.29 26.45 8.12
CA LEU A 655 1.80 25.43 9.05
C LEU A 655 1.35 24.18 8.26
N HIS A 656 2.30 23.59 7.54
CA HIS A 656 2.01 22.66 6.46
C HIS A 656 1.67 21.27 6.97
N ASN A 657 2.35 20.82 8.04
CA ASN A 657 1.95 19.59 8.74
C ASN A 657 0.52 19.70 9.29
N GLU A 658 0.18 20.83 9.90
CA GLU A 658 -1.15 21.10 10.43
C GLU A 658 -2.21 21.14 9.33
N HIS A 659 -1.87 21.76 8.20
CA HIS A 659 -2.72 21.83 7.02
C HIS A 659 -2.97 20.43 6.42
N HIS A 660 -1.92 19.63 6.21
CA HIS A 660 -2.07 18.25 5.71
C HIS A 660 -2.83 17.35 6.70
N ASP A 661 -2.62 17.53 8.01
CA ASP A 661 -3.34 16.81 9.04
C ASP A 661 -4.81 17.25 9.09
N PHE A 662 -5.14 18.52 8.86
CA PHE A 662 -6.52 19.00 8.89
C PHE A 662 -6.80 20.01 7.76
N PRO A 663 -6.95 19.56 6.49
CA PRO A 663 -7.16 20.46 5.34
C PRO A 663 -8.51 21.18 5.36
N ALA A 664 -9.38 20.85 6.32
CA ALA A 664 -10.66 21.50 6.55
C ALA A 664 -10.59 22.63 7.59
N VAL A 665 -9.43 22.83 8.22
CA VAL A 665 -9.17 23.95 9.13
C VAL A 665 -8.62 25.11 8.30
N PRO A 666 -9.26 26.29 8.31
CA PRO A 666 -8.82 27.41 7.51
C PRO A 666 -7.56 28.06 8.07
N TRP A 667 -6.82 28.77 7.20
CA TRP A 667 -5.58 29.47 7.54
C TRP A 667 -5.59 30.32 8.81
N THR A 668 -6.71 30.98 9.14
CA THR A 668 -6.85 31.81 10.35
C THR A 668 -6.80 31.00 11.63
N ARG A 669 -7.09 29.70 11.56
CA ARG A 669 -7.24 28.78 12.70
C ARG A 669 -6.14 27.73 12.76
N LEU A 670 -5.27 27.62 11.75
CA LEU A 670 -4.08 26.75 11.81
C LEU A 670 -3.19 27.02 13.04
N PRO A 671 -2.92 28.29 13.45
CA PRO A 671 -2.15 28.54 14.67
C PRO A 671 -2.84 28.04 15.94
N ALA A 672 -4.18 28.06 15.97
CA ALA A 672 -4.94 27.51 17.10
C ALA A 672 -4.88 25.98 17.13
N LEU A 673 -4.91 25.32 15.96
CA LEU A 673 -4.71 23.88 15.83
C LEU A 673 -3.33 23.47 16.35
N ASN A 674 -2.26 24.16 15.90
CA ASN A 674 -0.91 23.92 16.39
C ASN A 674 -0.84 24.08 17.92
N LYS A 675 -1.44 25.14 18.47
CA LYS A 675 -1.43 25.38 19.92
C LYS A 675 -2.16 24.30 20.73
N ILE A 676 -3.28 23.77 20.23
CA ILE A 676 -4.06 22.72 20.92
C ILE A 676 -3.30 21.40 20.89
N ALA A 677 -2.73 21.03 19.75
CA ALA A 677 -2.09 19.74 19.51
C ALA A 677 -0.55 19.84 19.41
N HIS A 678 0.06 20.81 20.08
CA HIS A 678 1.49 21.14 19.95
C HIS A 678 2.42 19.95 20.19
N GLU A 679 2.04 19.03 21.08
CA GLU A 679 2.83 17.84 21.40
C GLU A 679 2.98 16.87 20.22
N PHE A 680 2.12 16.99 19.20
CA PHE A 680 2.20 16.22 17.96
C PHE A 680 3.06 16.91 16.89
N TYR A 681 3.35 18.20 17.05
CA TYR A 681 4.06 19.03 16.05
C TYR A 681 5.45 19.48 16.51
N ASP A 682 5.68 19.68 17.81
CA ASP A 682 6.93 20.24 18.37
C ASP A 682 8.17 19.39 18.04
N GLY A 683 7.99 18.07 17.87
CA GLY A 683 9.05 17.13 17.50
C GLY A 683 9.25 16.95 16.00
N LEU A 684 8.41 17.55 15.15
CA LEU A 684 8.51 17.45 13.70
C LEU A 684 9.52 18.47 13.14
N PRO A 685 10.16 18.17 12.00
CA PRO A 685 11.12 19.10 11.44
C PRO A 685 10.44 20.32 10.84
N GLN A 686 11.19 21.42 10.84
CA GLN A 686 10.71 22.72 10.41
C GLN A 686 11.81 23.55 9.78
N HIS A 687 11.45 24.37 8.80
CA HIS A 687 12.30 25.38 8.22
C HIS A 687 12.17 26.70 8.99
N LYS A 688 13.28 27.43 9.12
CA LYS A 688 13.32 28.76 9.73
C LYS A 688 13.26 29.90 8.71
N SER A 689 13.53 29.61 7.43
CA SER A 689 13.54 30.61 6.35
C SER A 689 13.35 29.94 4.99
N TRP A 690 12.33 30.36 4.24
CA TRP A 690 12.12 29.92 2.85
C TRP A 690 13.19 30.43 1.89
N VAL A 691 13.77 31.61 2.15
CA VAL A 691 14.93 32.09 1.37
C VAL A 691 16.12 31.15 1.54
N ASN A 692 16.36 30.70 2.78
CA ASN A 692 17.42 29.74 3.05
C ASN A 692 17.13 28.36 2.45
N VAL A 693 15.85 27.94 2.39
CA VAL A 693 15.44 26.71 1.68
C VAL A 693 15.82 26.79 0.20
N ILE A 694 15.50 27.88 -0.50
CA ILE A 694 15.88 28.06 -1.90
C ILE A 694 17.41 27.99 -2.05
N TRP A 695 18.14 28.70 -1.19
CA TRP A 695 19.60 28.71 -1.21
C TRP A 695 20.19 27.31 -0.99
N GLN A 696 19.74 26.61 0.04
CA GLN A 696 20.18 25.24 0.36
C GLN A 696 19.85 24.28 -0.78
N PHE A 697 18.62 24.34 -1.32
CA PHE A 697 18.23 23.48 -2.43
C PHE A 697 19.15 23.66 -3.64
N ILE A 698 19.55 24.88 -4.00
CA ILE A 698 20.42 25.11 -5.16
C ILE A 698 21.87 24.70 -4.87
N TRP A 699 22.40 25.03 -3.68
CA TRP A 699 23.84 24.95 -3.41
C TRP A 699 24.30 23.68 -2.71
N ASP A 700 23.45 23.06 -1.90
CA ASP A 700 23.78 21.84 -1.17
C ASP A 700 23.85 20.66 -2.15
N LYS A 701 24.89 19.83 -2.05
CA LYS A 701 25.02 18.64 -2.91
C LYS A 701 24.22 17.45 -2.39
N GLU A 702 23.79 17.50 -1.13
CA GLU A 702 23.04 16.42 -0.48
C GLU A 702 21.53 16.64 -0.54
N VAL A 703 21.08 17.82 -0.99
CA VAL A 703 19.67 18.15 -1.21
C VAL A 703 19.44 18.44 -2.68
N GLY A 704 18.45 17.79 -3.28
CA GLY A 704 18.24 17.90 -4.72
C GLY A 704 16.94 17.28 -5.20
N MET A 705 16.85 17.05 -6.51
CA MET A 705 15.63 16.57 -7.16
C MET A 705 15.23 15.16 -6.69
N TRP A 706 16.20 14.35 -6.29
CA TRP A 706 15.99 13.01 -5.75
C TRP A 706 15.51 12.99 -4.29
N CYS A 707 15.57 14.13 -3.58
CA CYS A 707 15.22 14.20 -2.17
C CYS A 707 13.71 14.33 -1.94
N ARG A 708 12.94 13.40 -2.50
CA ARG A 708 11.49 13.27 -2.30
C ARG A 708 11.17 11.85 -1.85
N VAL A 709 10.18 11.74 -0.96
CA VAL A 709 9.66 10.44 -0.55
C VAL A 709 8.66 9.94 -1.59
N LYS A 710 8.90 8.73 -2.10
CA LYS A 710 8.02 8.01 -3.02
C LYS A 710 7.42 6.78 -2.36
N ARG A 711 6.20 6.48 -2.76
CA ARG A 711 5.46 5.27 -2.45
C ARG A 711 5.07 4.66 -3.79
N ALA A 712 5.26 3.36 -3.93
CA ALA A 712 4.81 2.66 -5.14
C ALA A 712 3.27 2.58 -5.20
N GLU A 713 2.60 2.83 -4.08
CA GLU A 713 1.32 2.24 -3.72
C GLU A 713 0.51 3.15 -2.80
N GLY A 714 -0.82 3.12 -2.91
CA GLY A 714 -1.76 3.87 -2.05
C GLY A 714 -2.36 5.11 -2.72
N GLY A 715 -3.30 5.79 -2.04
CA GLY A 715 -3.88 7.05 -2.51
C GLY A 715 -5.13 6.95 -3.39
N ARG A 716 -5.77 8.09 -3.67
CA ARG A 716 -7.05 8.20 -4.39
C ARG A 716 -7.08 9.41 -5.32
N LYS A 717 -7.45 9.19 -6.58
CA LYS A 717 -7.71 10.27 -7.56
C LYS A 717 -8.98 11.06 -7.19
N VAL A 718 -8.90 12.38 -7.26
CA VAL A 718 -10.05 13.27 -7.06
C VAL A 718 -10.50 13.86 -8.40
N GLY A 719 -11.74 13.56 -8.83
CA GLY A 719 -12.35 14.21 -10.02
C GLY A 719 -12.64 13.30 -11.23
N ALA A 720 -12.32 12.01 -11.20
CA ALA A 720 -12.52 11.08 -12.32
C ALA A 720 -13.99 10.63 -12.57
N GLY A 721 -14.95 11.01 -11.71
CA GLY A 721 -16.32 10.45 -11.71
C GLY A 721 -17.30 10.95 -12.78
N ALA A 722 -16.88 11.83 -13.71
CA ALA A 722 -17.81 12.46 -14.67
C ALA A 722 -17.88 11.77 -16.04
N ALA A 723 -16.90 10.94 -16.42
CA ALA A 723 -16.88 10.31 -17.75
C ALA A 723 -17.73 9.03 -17.83
N SER A 724 -17.94 8.32 -16.71
CA SER A 724 -18.78 7.11 -16.67
C SER A 724 -20.29 7.38 -16.53
N SER A 725 -20.67 8.61 -16.21
CA SER A 725 -22.08 8.99 -15.93
C SER A 725 -22.89 9.37 -17.17
N ALA A 726 -22.25 9.63 -18.31
CA ALA A 726 -22.96 9.89 -19.57
C ALA A 726 -23.59 8.62 -20.19
N ALA A 727 -23.11 7.43 -19.83
CA ALA A 727 -23.67 6.14 -20.28
C ALA A 727 -24.81 5.61 -19.39
N LYS A 728 -25.03 6.18 -18.19
CA LYS A 728 -26.03 5.70 -17.21
C LYS A 728 -27.29 6.57 -17.12
N LEU A 729 -27.42 7.61 -17.94
CA LEU A 729 -28.57 8.52 -17.93
C LEU A 729 -29.78 7.96 -18.73
N ASN A 730 -30.15 6.70 -18.48
CA ASN A 730 -31.42 6.14 -18.97
C ASN A 730 -32.12 5.23 -17.96
N SER A 731 -31.71 5.23 -16.69
CA SER A 731 -32.45 4.48 -15.67
C SER A 731 -32.41 5.18 -14.31
N ARG A 732 -33.62 5.45 -13.80
CA ARG A 732 -34.00 5.74 -12.41
C ARG A 732 -34.05 7.22 -12.00
N GLN A 733 -35.22 7.80 -12.26
CA GLN A 733 -35.95 8.60 -11.26
C GLN A 733 -36.38 7.68 -10.11
N THR A 734 -36.09 8.06 -8.86
CA THR A 734 -37.03 8.23 -7.73
C THR A 734 -36.30 8.27 -6.38
N GLU A 735 -36.67 9.27 -5.56
CA GLU A 735 -36.56 9.35 -4.09
C GLU A 735 -35.19 9.58 -3.43
N SER A 736 -35.15 10.02 -2.17
CA SER A 736 -35.45 11.35 -1.63
C SER A 736 -34.53 11.58 -0.42
N LYS A 737 -34.45 12.83 0.04
CA LYS A 737 -33.49 13.42 0.99
C LYS A 737 -33.49 12.78 2.39
N HIS A 738 -32.30 12.58 2.97
CA HIS A 738 -31.99 12.95 4.36
C HIS A 738 -30.49 13.15 4.59
N THR A 739 -30.16 14.21 5.33
CA THR A 739 -28.82 14.72 5.68
C THR A 739 -28.51 14.44 7.15
N PHE A 740 -27.34 13.88 7.49
CA PHE A 740 -26.25 14.48 8.32
C PHE A 740 -25.25 13.42 8.85
N SER A 741 -23.98 13.87 8.97
CA SER A 741 -22.87 13.33 9.78
C SER A 741 -22.14 12.05 9.33
N GLN A 742 -20.83 12.19 9.09
CA GLN A 742 -19.93 11.23 8.44
C GLN A 742 -18.80 10.79 9.40
N SER A 743 -18.47 9.50 9.46
CA SER A 743 -17.16 9.00 9.92
C SER A 743 -16.93 7.55 9.50
N GLN A 744 -15.78 7.24 8.88
CA GLN A 744 -15.35 6.11 7.99
C GLN A 744 -15.16 4.70 8.62
N THR A 745 -15.18 3.59 7.80
CA THR A 745 -14.13 2.50 7.63
C THR A 745 -14.54 1.25 6.80
N SER A 746 -13.53 0.42 6.42
CA SER A 746 -13.28 -0.43 5.21
C SER A 746 -12.99 -1.95 5.47
N PHE A 747 -12.77 -2.78 4.43
CA PHE A 747 -12.32 -4.21 4.47
C PHE A 747 -10.82 -4.41 4.15
N LEU A 748 -10.25 -5.56 4.54
CA LEU A 748 -8.85 -5.97 4.34
C LEU A 748 -8.65 -6.90 3.13
N VAL A 749 -7.86 -6.43 2.17
CA VAL A 749 -7.19 -7.24 1.13
C VAL A 749 -5.74 -6.78 1.14
N TYR A 750 -4.77 -7.69 1.37
CA TYR A 750 -3.35 -7.34 1.44
C TYR A 750 -2.64 -7.60 0.11
N THR A 751 -2.66 -6.69 -0.86
CA THR A 751 -1.49 -6.41 -1.75
C THR A 751 -1.72 -5.13 -2.55
N SER A 752 -0.62 -4.74 -3.18
CA SER A 752 -0.27 -3.47 -3.73
C SER A 752 -0.24 -3.53 -5.28
N SER A 753 -0.81 -2.46 -5.86
CA SER A 753 -1.20 -2.07 -7.21
C SER A 753 -0.11 -1.57 -8.20
N LEU A 754 -0.56 -1.08 -9.37
CA LEU A 754 0.05 -1.20 -10.70
C LEU A 754 0.20 0.15 -11.43
N SER A 755 1.13 0.23 -12.40
CA SER A 755 0.87 0.99 -13.64
C SER A 755 1.53 0.46 -14.90
N PHE A 756 0.84 0.79 -16.00
CA PHE A 756 0.92 0.34 -17.38
C PHE A 756 2.20 0.69 -18.12
N CYS A 757 2.62 -0.22 -19.01
CA CYS A 757 3.61 0.01 -20.06
C CYS A 757 2.93 0.58 -21.32
N SER A 758 3.54 1.63 -21.86
CA SER A 758 3.25 2.24 -23.16
C SER A 758 3.95 1.48 -24.29
N THR A 759 3.20 1.29 -25.37
CA THR A 759 3.66 0.88 -26.70
C THR A 759 4.84 1.69 -27.20
N SER A 760 5.84 1.02 -27.77
CA SER A 760 6.80 1.66 -28.69
C SER A 760 6.64 1.06 -30.09
N SER A 761 6.39 1.97 -31.02
CA SER A 761 6.27 1.75 -32.46
C SER A 761 7.65 1.70 -33.09
N PHE A 762 7.85 0.84 -34.08
CA PHE A 762 8.83 1.05 -35.15
C PHE A 762 8.15 0.86 -36.50
N ASP A 763 8.25 1.90 -37.33
CA ASP A 763 7.79 1.97 -38.72
C ASP A 763 8.57 1.03 -39.64
N SER A 764 7.87 0.38 -40.58
CA SER A 764 8.30 0.33 -41.98
C SER A 764 7.12 0.03 -42.91
N ALA A 765 7.18 0.61 -44.10
CA ALA A 765 6.06 0.90 -44.99
C ALA A 765 5.75 -0.20 -46.04
N GLN A 766 4.60 0.01 -46.69
CA GLN A 766 4.14 -0.50 -48.01
C GLN A 766 3.69 -1.96 -48.14
N ALA A 767 2.38 -2.17 -48.35
CA ALA A 767 1.80 -2.34 -49.69
C ALA A 767 0.29 -2.71 -49.61
N SER A 768 -0.46 -2.20 -50.60
CA SER A 768 -1.89 -2.31 -50.87
C SER A 768 -2.40 -3.71 -51.25
N ILE A 769 -3.72 -3.94 -51.10
CA ILE A 769 -4.71 -4.61 -52.00
C ILE A 769 -5.90 -5.10 -51.11
N ALA A 770 -7.07 -4.44 -51.10
CA ALA A 770 -8.35 -4.77 -51.81
C ALA A 770 -8.77 -6.26 -51.67
N ASP A 771 -9.98 -6.74 -51.36
CA ASP A 771 -11.38 -6.27 -51.31
C ASP A 771 -12.19 -7.41 -50.55
N PRO A 772 -13.52 -7.38 -50.31
CA PRO A 772 -14.18 -8.04 -49.17
C PRO A 772 -15.18 -9.14 -49.61
N SER A 773 -16.08 -9.57 -48.68
CA SER A 773 -17.34 -10.31 -48.87
C SER A 773 -17.20 -11.87 -48.90
N ILE A 774 -18.09 -12.75 -48.40
CA ILE A 774 -19.56 -12.82 -48.27
C ILE A 774 -19.97 -13.87 -47.18
N PHE A 775 -20.94 -13.48 -46.34
CA PHE A 775 -22.17 -14.15 -45.83
C PHE A 775 -22.54 -15.67 -46.04
N ILE A 776 -23.20 -16.20 -44.98
CA ILE A 776 -24.27 -17.24 -44.87
C ILE A 776 -23.94 -18.73 -45.08
N GLY A 777 -24.30 -19.54 -44.08
CA GLY A 777 -25.08 -20.77 -44.34
C GLY A 777 -24.79 -21.99 -43.45
N SER A 778 -25.51 -22.14 -42.34
CA SER A 778 -25.84 -23.46 -41.78
C SER A 778 -26.78 -24.21 -42.75
N PRO A 779 -26.78 -25.56 -42.75
CA PRO A 779 -27.85 -26.23 -42.02
C PRO A 779 -27.44 -27.52 -41.29
N SER A 780 -28.36 -27.88 -40.40
CA SER A 780 -28.40 -29.01 -39.47
C SER A 780 -28.67 -30.39 -40.07
N LEU A 781 -28.42 -31.40 -39.22
CA LEU A 781 -29.06 -32.74 -39.07
C LEU A 781 -28.24 -33.94 -39.53
N GLY A 782 -28.08 -34.91 -38.62
CA GLY A 782 -27.64 -36.27 -38.94
C GLY A 782 -27.07 -37.05 -37.76
N THR A 783 -27.96 -37.56 -36.91
CA THR A 783 -27.71 -38.55 -35.85
C THR A 783 -27.08 -39.85 -36.37
N SER A 784 -26.12 -40.45 -35.65
CA SER A 784 -26.05 -41.92 -35.41
C SER A 784 -24.85 -42.34 -34.57
N SER A 785 -25.15 -43.09 -33.51
CA SER A 785 -24.30 -43.90 -32.64
C SER A 785 -23.47 -44.98 -33.37
N ARG A 786 -22.25 -45.28 -32.89
CA ARG A 786 -21.79 -46.60 -32.35
C ARG A 786 -20.26 -46.74 -32.32
N LYS A 787 -19.75 -47.00 -31.10
CA LYS A 787 -18.69 -47.91 -30.60
C LYS A 787 -17.32 -48.09 -31.33
N PRO A 788 -16.23 -48.36 -30.56
CA PRO A 788 -14.84 -48.34 -31.02
C PRO A 788 -14.35 -49.71 -31.54
N PRO A 789 -13.26 -49.76 -32.33
CA PRO A 789 -12.57 -51.01 -32.65
C PRO A 789 -11.44 -51.33 -31.63
N PRO A 790 -11.03 -52.61 -31.53
CA PRO A 790 -10.28 -53.16 -30.40
C PRO A 790 -8.76 -53.25 -30.62
N GLN A 791 -8.09 -53.53 -29.49
CA GLN A 791 -6.69 -53.91 -29.35
C GLN A 791 -6.28 -55.09 -30.26
N SER A 792 -5.03 -55.05 -30.74
CA SER A 792 -4.28 -56.26 -31.10
C SER A 792 -2.86 -56.20 -30.52
N GLN A 793 -2.52 -57.23 -29.75
CA GLN A 793 -1.16 -57.62 -29.38
C GLN A 793 -0.59 -58.57 -30.45
N LYS A 794 0.72 -58.48 -30.70
CA LYS A 794 1.73 -59.53 -31.02
C LYS A 794 2.97 -58.81 -31.58
N SER A 795 4.08 -58.67 -30.85
CA SER A 795 5.12 -59.64 -30.51
C SER A 795 5.94 -60.16 -31.72
N GLU A 796 7.24 -59.86 -31.63
CA GLU A 796 8.42 -60.49 -32.24
C GLU A 796 8.84 -60.11 -33.67
N GLY A 797 10.12 -59.70 -33.75
CA GLY A 797 10.87 -59.18 -34.88
C GLY A 797 12.06 -58.38 -34.37
#